data_AF-A0A8T2MQI3-F1
#
_entry.id   AF-A0A8T2MQI3-F1
#
_cell.length_a   1.000
_cell.length_b   1.000
_cell.length_c   1.000
_cell.angle_alpha   90.00
_cell.angle_beta   90.00
_cell.angle_gamma   90.00
#
_symmetry.space_group_name_H-M   'P 1'
#
loop_
_entity.id
_entity.type
_entity.pdbx_description
1 polymer ?
#
loop_
_entity_poly.entity_id
_entity_poly.type
_entity_poly.pdbx_seq_one_letter_code
_entity_poly.pdbx_strand_id
1 'polypeptide(L)'
;MFQIRAVRPCFRLARLFHGSPANRDQVLEQLRLCSSEDHVFDVVGKNKAKLSVSHVGHALSMLWQFQKEKPEMLRTLDFIRRDPQFLTLCVLAENKITLMDDATVVDMLYNVLRLTVEPHDTLVQQLVTEAWLRLDRLQMPALSKFAICLNDQHLQHSPLMGHVTHILSHKVDTIEDVRILSALMISVSALVSPGLRDMLVKRADTLLDTMDPSRVNSPRRLVQFLRNTKHMYLPLLEKCNRVFLLNAAHLDAENLSIILGLYQSMNFNNCDFRLAAKRRLTELVDSCNDPAAFTKLFASLGPLAGQDTREGLESTALILVDELNSQQALAVAETLEEIQCRNLQLINKIALIISRNLEMYKPVEAARITQALVMLHYQNPELFTRLRSILEHHLQVSVFPYEVTLLTRALSMLPCPRLGEAVTSRVDSVLPQCNLSDLNTFAMAISKWVRNNPSYRHSTPSTYAQLLQTLNHCGLERLQKASRLDLLLEELKYASGEWFEEILLGETMATLLRLREQVSWTNIPELTLFLTRASHLCTPLLDHIAAVVMKDIHKIHYSAVYVILLPFTVLNYDPPCADEFFSACIHHFSPHISSFDPHLLVLLAYSLALADCFPEELIRGIFNVDFLARLDCQLESALMSFQK
;
A
#
# COMPACT_ATOMS: atom_id res chain seq x y z
N MET A 1 -27.65 19.25 34.85
CA MET A 1 -26.66 20.23 35.35
C MET A 1 -25.73 19.54 36.34
N PHE A 2 -24.57 19.04 35.88
CA PHE A 2 -23.45 18.66 36.74
C PHE A 2 -22.16 18.92 35.96
N GLN A 3 -21.31 19.80 36.50
CA GLN A 3 -20.03 20.21 35.92
C GLN A 3 -18.95 19.18 36.24
N ILE A 4 -18.29 18.67 35.19
CA ILE A 4 -17.13 17.79 35.28
C ILE A 4 -15.86 18.66 35.29
N ARG A 5 -15.10 18.57 36.39
CA ARG A 5 -13.72 19.07 36.50
C ARG A 5 -12.79 18.14 35.73
N ALA A 6 -12.10 18.68 34.72
CA ALA A 6 -11.05 17.98 34.00
C ALA A 6 -9.78 17.84 34.87
N VAL A 7 -9.30 16.61 34.98
CA VAL A 7 -8.06 16.20 35.63
C VAL A 7 -6.90 16.43 34.66
N ARG A 8 -5.92 17.27 35.04
CA ARG A 8 -4.62 17.40 34.36
C ARG A 8 -3.65 16.35 34.93
N PRO A 9 -2.86 15.63 34.10
CA PRO A 9 -1.68 14.93 34.61
C PRO A 9 -0.47 15.86 34.66
N CYS A 10 0.18 15.86 35.82
CA CYS A 10 1.43 16.53 36.16
C CYS A 10 2.58 15.53 36.03
N PHE A 11 3.68 15.89 35.36
CA PHE A 11 5.03 15.36 35.64
C PHE A 11 6.02 16.49 35.29
N ARG A 12 6.43 17.36 36.23
CA ARG A 12 7.41 17.17 37.32
C ARG A 12 8.75 16.57 36.86
N LEU A 13 9.60 17.42 36.28
CA LEU A 13 11.06 17.38 36.40
C LEU A 13 11.62 18.80 36.62
N ALA A 14 10.96 19.56 37.49
CA ALA A 14 11.44 20.87 37.93
C ALA A 14 11.64 20.83 39.44
N ARG A 15 12.74 20.24 39.89
CA ARG A 15 13.35 20.42 41.22
C ARG A 15 14.58 19.51 41.32
N LEU A 16 15.74 20.09 41.01
CA LEU A 16 17.05 19.85 41.64
C LEU A 16 18.12 20.57 40.81
N PHE A 17 18.11 21.90 40.83
CA PHE A 17 19.28 22.75 40.60
C PHE A 17 18.99 24.12 41.23
N HIS A 18 19.18 24.24 42.55
CA HIS A 18 19.43 25.54 43.15
C HIS A 18 20.93 25.81 43.02
N GLY A 19 21.29 26.67 42.06
CA GLY A 19 22.66 27.14 41.84
C GLY A 19 22.70 28.35 40.89
N SER A 20 22.84 29.55 41.48
CA SER A 20 23.19 30.86 40.89
C SER A 20 22.20 31.52 39.88
N PRO A 21 21.99 32.86 39.92
CA PRO A 21 21.08 33.56 39.01
C PRO A 21 21.77 33.82 37.66
N ALA A 22 21.83 32.80 36.82
CA ALA A 22 22.32 32.94 35.46
C ALA A 22 21.24 33.56 34.55
N ASN A 23 21.57 34.73 33.98
CA ASN A 23 20.96 35.45 32.85
C ASN A 23 19.77 34.73 32.16
N ARG A 24 18.53 35.15 32.47
CA ARG A 24 17.33 34.63 31.78
C ARG A 24 17.27 35.20 30.36
N ASP A 25 17.16 34.31 29.38
CA ASP A 25 17.06 34.71 27.98
C ASP A 25 15.69 35.34 27.68
N GLN A 26 15.65 36.68 27.73
CA GLN A 26 14.42 37.46 27.59
C GLN A 26 13.73 37.26 26.24
N VAL A 27 14.48 36.98 25.17
CA VAL A 27 13.90 36.78 23.83
C VAL A 27 13.20 35.42 23.75
N LEU A 28 13.79 34.38 24.34
CA LEU A 28 13.16 33.07 24.41
C LEU A 28 11.88 33.09 25.28
N GLU A 29 11.87 33.84 26.38
CA GLU A 29 10.65 34.03 27.18
C GLU A 29 9.55 34.75 26.39
N GLN A 30 9.89 35.78 25.60
CA GLN A 30 8.93 36.46 24.73
C GLN A 30 8.35 35.54 23.65
N LEU A 31 9.19 34.72 23.02
CA LEU A 31 8.73 33.74 22.02
C LEU A 31 7.76 32.74 22.63
N ARG A 32 8.05 32.21 23.83
CA ARG A 32 7.16 31.24 24.52
C ARG A 32 5.77 31.79 24.85
N LEU A 33 5.62 33.10 24.93
CA LEU A 33 4.34 33.76 25.20
C LEU A 33 3.55 34.06 23.91
N CYS A 34 4.13 33.84 22.73
CA CYS A 34 3.44 34.08 21.48
C CYS A 34 2.31 33.06 21.27
N SER A 35 1.16 33.56 20.80
CA SER A 35 -0.07 32.79 20.56
C SER A 35 -0.50 32.77 19.09
N SER A 36 0.22 33.49 18.22
CA SER A 36 -0.06 33.61 16.79
C SER A 36 1.24 33.82 16.01
N GLU A 37 1.18 33.60 14.70
CA GLU A 37 2.28 33.84 13.77
C GLU A 37 2.77 35.30 13.79
N ASP A 38 1.84 36.26 13.81
CA ASP A 38 2.15 37.69 13.84
C ASP A 38 2.95 38.09 15.08
N HIS A 39 2.59 37.54 16.25
CA HIS A 39 3.33 37.79 17.49
C HIS A 39 4.77 37.26 17.41
N VAL A 40 4.98 36.12 16.75
CA VAL A 40 6.33 35.59 16.52
C VAL A 40 7.13 36.53 15.62
N PHE A 41 6.53 36.99 14.51
CA PHE A 41 7.19 37.92 13.59
C PHE A 41 7.49 39.28 14.23
N ASP A 42 6.64 39.80 15.10
CA ASP A 42 6.89 41.01 15.87
C ASP A 42 8.11 40.87 16.80
N VAL A 43 8.22 39.75 17.51
CA VAL A 43 9.35 39.48 18.41
C VAL A 43 10.64 39.32 17.62
N VAL A 44 10.60 38.61 16.49
CA VAL A 44 11.73 38.44 15.57
C VAL A 44 12.17 39.79 14.99
N GLY A 45 11.21 40.60 14.55
CA GLY A 45 11.44 41.92 13.98
C GLY A 45 12.13 42.89 14.95
N LYS A 46 11.74 42.85 16.23
CA LYS A 46 12.32 43.70 17.30
C LYS A 46 13.72 43.26 17.73
N ASN A 47 14.09 42.00 17.51
CA ASN A 47 15.30 41.39 18.08
C ASN A 47 16.30 40.86 17.05
N LYS A 48 16.18 41.21 15.75
CA LYS A 48 16.99 40.66 14.63
C LYS A 48 18.47 40.43 14.94
N ALA A 49 19.15 41.41 15.52
CA ALA A 49 20.59 41.34 15.80
C ALA A 49 20.97 40.45 17.01
N LYS A 50 20.01 40.09 17.87
CA LYS A 50 20.21 39.31 19.10
C LYS A 50 19.72 37.86 18.97
N LEU A 51 19.25 37.44 17.79
CA LEU A 51 18.71 36.10 17.59
C LEU A 51 19.84 35.06 17.52
N SER A 52 19.92 34.22 18.55
CA SER A 52 20.77 33.03 18.63
C SER A 52 20.18 31.88 17.80
N VAL A 53 20.93 30.78 17.68
CA VAL A 53 20.45 29.53 17.06
C VAL A 53 19.17 29.03 17.73
N SER A 54 19.13 29.03 19.07
CA SER A 54 17.97 28.58 19.84
C SER A 54 16.74 29.46 19.60
N HIS A 55 16.91 30.78 19.43
CA HIS A 55 15.81 31.69 19.09
C HIS A 55 15.23 31.39 17.71
N VAL A 56 16.09 31.23 16.71
CA VAL A 56 15.65 30.95 15.34
C VAL A 56 14.94 29.60 15.26
N GLY A 57 15.52 28.55 15.87
CA GLY A 57 14.92 27.22 15.90
C GLY A 57 13.58 27.19 16.64
N HIS A 58 13.47 27.91 17.76
CA HIS A 58 12.21 27.99 18.50
C HIS A 58 11.13 28.76 17.73
N ALA A 59 11.47 29.88 17.09
CA ALA A 59 10.53 30.66 16.29
C ALA A 59 9.97 29.83 15.11
N LEU A 60 10.84 29.15 14.34
CA LEU A 60 10.40 28.29 13.23
C LEU A 60 9.55 27.09 13.72
N SER A 61 9.92 26.49 14.84
CA SER A 61 9.14 25.41 15.47
C SER A 61 7.74 25.88 15.89
N MET A 62 7.62 27.09 16.44
CA MET A 62 6.32 27.68 16.81
C MET A 62 5.45 27.98 15.60
N LEU A 63 6.02 28.56 14.54
CA LEU A 63 5.30 28.81 13.29
C LEU A 63 4.71 27.51 12.73
N TRP A 64 5.49 26.43 12.71
CA TRP A 64 4.97 25.13 12.31
C TRP A 64 3.93 24.57 13.29
N GLN A 65 4.13 24.72 14.60
CA GLN A 65 3.19 24.24 15.61
C GLN A 65 1.81 24.90 15.49
N PHE A 66 1.74 26.22 15.21
CA PHE A 66 0.47 26.91 14.96
C PHE A 66 -0.24 26.39 13.71
N GLN A 67 0.50 26.06 12.66
CA GLN A 67 -0.06 25.46 11.44
C GLN A 67 -0.51 24.02 11.64
N LYS A 68 0.16 23.29 12.53
CA LYS A 68 -0.17 21.91 12.87
C LYS A 68 -1.46 21.80 13.69
N GLU A 69 -1.75 22.79 14.54
CA GLU A 69 -2.98 22.85 15.34
C GLU A 69 -4.22 23.23 14.50
N LYS A 70 -4.01 23.87 13.34
CA LYS A 70 -5.06 24.23 12.39
C LYS A 70 -5.44 23.02 11.49
N PRO A 71 -6.74 22.83 11.17
CA PRO A 71 -7.17 21.98 10.06
C PRO A 71 -6.47 22.37 8.77
N GLU A 72 -6.23 21.41 7.87
CA GLU A 72 -5.41 21.63 6.66
C GLU A 72 -5.93 22.79 5.79
N MET A 73 -7.25 22.92 5.63
CA MET A 73 -7.89 24.01 4.88
C MET A 73 -7.71 25.41 5.50
N LEU A 74 -7.39 25.48 6.80
CA LEU A 74 -7.21 26.74 7.53
C LEU A 74 -5.73 27.10 7.70
N ARG A 75 -4.81 26.32 7.11
CA ARG A 75 -3.39 26.60 7.16
C ARG A 75 -3.07 27.83 6.30
N THR A 76 -2.19 28.69 6.82
CA THR A 76 -1.80 29.98 6.24
C THR A 76 -0.32 29.98 5.86
N LEU A 77 0.12 28.92 5.20
CA LEU A 77 1.53 28.73 4.81
C LEU A 77 2.03 29.82 3.84
N ASP A 78 1.18 30.22 2.88
CA ASP A 78 1.51 31.29 1.94
C ASP A 78 1.69 32.65 2.63
N PHE A 79 0.92 32.91 3.68
CA PHE A 79 1.06 34.13 4.48
C PHE A 79 2.41 34.15 5.21
N ILE A 80 2.76 33.03 5.86
CA ILE A 80 4.07 32.86 6.54
C ILE A 80 5.22 33.10 5.54
N ARG A 81 5.14 32.49 4.35
CA ARG A 81 6.20 32.58 3.32
C ARG A 81 6.41 33.99 2.79
N ARG A 82 5.35 34.80 2.70
CA ARG A 82 5.41 36.17 2.18
C ARG A 82 5.88 37.18 3.23
N ASP A 83 5.92 36.80 4.51
CA ASP A 83 6.35 37.70 5.57
C ASP A 83 7.89 37.92 5.53
N PRO A 84 8.36 39.18 5.54
CA PRO A 84 9.80 39.49 5.48
C PRO A 84 10.60 38.99 6.70
N GLN A 85 9.95 38.78 7.84
CA GLN A 85 10.57 38.21 9.03
C GLN A 85 10.81 36.71 8.87
N PHE A 86 9.98 36.00 8.10
CA PHE A 86 10.24 34.60 7.76
C PHE A 86 11.51 34.46 6.92
N LEU A 87 11.69 35.29 5.89
CA LEU A 87 12.95 35.35 5.12
C LEU A 87 14.15 35.68 6.03
N THR A 88 13.96 36.61 6.98
CA THR A 88 15.00 36.93 7.97
C THR A 88 15.38 35.70 8.82
N LEU A 89 14.40 34.90 9.25
CA LEU A 89 14.67 33.64 9.97
C LEU A 89 15.42 32.63 9.09
N CYS A 90 15.05 32.47 7.82
CA CYS A 90 15.74 31.58 6.88
C CYS A 90 17.21 31.98 6.71
N VAL A 91 17.49 33.25 6.43
CA VAL A 91 18.87 33.77 6.28
C VAL A 91 19.67 33.62 7.58
N LEU A 92 19.04 33.86 8.74
CA LEU A 92 19.70 33.68 10.04
C LEU A 92 19.94 32.21 10.38
N ALA A 93 19.08 31.30 9.93
CA ALA A 93 19.29 29.87 10.06
C ALA A 93 20.48 29.44 9.21
N GLU A 94 20.52 29.85 7.94
CA GLU A 94 21.57 29.50 6.97
C GLU A 94 22.96 29.93 7.47
N ASN A 95 23.08 31.19 7.88
CA ASN A 95 24.35 31.74 8.39
C ASN A 95 24.85 31.10 9.70
N LYS A 96 24.00 30.36 10.41
CA LYS A 96 24.32 29.77 11.72
C LYS A 96 24.31 28.24 11.73
N ILE A 97 24.21 27.58 10.58
CA ILE A 97 24.17 26.10 10.49
C ILE A 97 25.35 25.45 11.22
N THR A 98 26.56 25.98 11.05
CA THR A 98 27.78 25.46 11.68
C THR A 98 27.77 25.52 13.21
N LEU A 99 26.94 26.39 13.79
CA LEU A 99 26.79 26.58 15.24
C LEU A 99 25.67 25.71 15.84
N MET A 100 24.88 25.03 15.00
CA MET A 100 23.78 24.17 15.45
C MET A 100 24.33 22.85 15.99
N ASP A 101 23.65 22.27 16.98
CA ASP A 101 23.86 20.86 17.34
C ASP A 101 23.12 19.92 16.38
N ASP A 102 23.42 18.63 16.47
CA ASP A 102 22.91 17.58 15.58
C ASP A 102 21.38 17.52 15.51
N ALA A 103 20.71 17.69 16.66
CA ALA A 103 19.24 17.66 16.72
C ALA A 103 18.65 18.93 16.10
N THR A 104 19.26 20.09 16.35
CA THR A 104 18.82 21.39 15.86
C THR A 104 18.93 21.47 14.34
N VAL A 105 20.00 20.96 13.73
CA VAL A 105 20.12 20.91 12.25
C VAL A 105 18.93 20.17 11.65
N VAL A 106 18.62 18.98 12.16
CA VAL A 106 17.53 18.15 11.64
C VAL A 106 16.15 18.75 11.94
N ASP A 107 15.95 19.30 13.13
CA ASP A 107 14.69 19.96 13.50
C ASP A 107 14.46 21.22 12.66
N MET A 108 15.51 21.98 12.35
CA MET A 108 15.43 23.13 11.45
C MET A 108 15.01 22.68 10.06
N LEU A 109 15.68 21.66 9.50
CA LEU A 109 15.35 21.08 8.19
C LEU A 109 13.90 20.60 8.14
N TYR A 110 13.46 19.88 9.17
CA TYR A 110 12.10 19.38 9.27
C TYR A 110 11.08 20.53 9.27
N ASN A 111 11.30 21.57 10.06
CA ASN A 111 10.38 22.70 10.16
C ASN A 111 10.31 23.51 8.86
N VAL A 112 11.45 23.80 8.20
CA VAL A 112 11.44 24.59 6.95
C VAL A 112 10.76 23.85 5.80
N LEU A 113 10.95 22.53 5.70
CA LEU A 113 10.22 21.71 4.71
C LEU A 113 8.71 21.69 4.99
N ARG A 114 8.30 21.60 6.26
CA ARG A 114 6.87 21.66 6.65
C ARG A 114 6.25 23.05 6.43
N LEU A 115 7.06 24.09 6.47
CA LEU A 115 6.68 25.45 6.09
C LEU A 115 6.79 25.70 4.57
N THR A 116 6.94 24.63 3.77
CA THR A 116 6.93 24.63 2.30
C THR A 116 8.03 25.47 1.66
N VAL A 117 9.21 25.53 2.30
CA VAL A 117 10.44 25.99 1.64
C VAL A 117 10.86 24.95 0.61
N GLU A 118 11.22 25.41 -0.59
CA GLU A 118 11.52 24.52 -1.72
C GLU A 118 12.80 23.71 -1.48
N PRO A 119 12.86 22.44 -1.93
CA PRO A 119 14.07 21.62 -1.80
C PRO A 119 15.33 22.21 -2.45
N HIS A 120 15.15 23.09 -3.45
CA HIS A 120 16.25 23.74 -4.16
C HIS A 120 16.77 25.02 -3.48
N ASP A 121 16.13 25.46 -2.40
CA ASP A 121 16.56 26.62 -1.61
C ASP A 121 17.93 26.35 -0.96
N THR A 122 18.80 27.36 -0.91
CA THR A 122 20.17 27.24 -0.41
C THR A 122 20.20 26.82 1.05
N LEU A 123 19.26 27.27 1.88
CA LEU A 123 19.11 26.86 3.27
C LEU A 123 18.86 25.35 3.38
N VAL A 124 17.95 24.82 2.58
CA VAL A 124 17.59 23.40 2.60
C VAL A 124 18.79 22.55 2.16
N GLN A 125 19.46 22.93 1.07
CA GLN A 125 20.63 22.23 0.56
C GLN A 125 21.78 22.21 1.58
N GLN A 126 22.04 23.33 2.26
CA GLN A 126 23.09 23.40 3.28
C GLN A 126 22.73 22.59 4.53
N LEU A 127 21.47 22.63 4.99
CA LEU A 127 21.01 21.82 6.11
C LEU A 127 21.10 20.32 5.82
N VAL A 128 20.73 19.88 4.60
CA VAL A 128 20.88 18.49 4.17
C VAL A 128 22.36 18.09 4.12
N THR A 129 23.22 18.96 3.57
CA THR A 129 24.67 18.72 3.50
C THR A 129 25.29 18.60 4.89
N GLU A 130 24.95 19.51 5.80
CA GLU A 130 25.44 19.48 7.18
C GLU A 130 24.93 18.24 7.93
N ALA A 131 23.65 17.89 7.79
CA ALA A 131 23.10 16.68 8.39
C ALA A 131 23.76 15.41 7.83
N TRP A 132 24.13 15.40 6.55
CA TRP A 132 24.89 14.31 5.94
C TRP A 132 26.29 14.16 6.56
N LEU A 133 27.03 15.27 6.75
CA LEU A 133 28.36 15.24 7.37
C LEU A 133 28.35 14.68 8.80
N ARG A 134 27.21 14.82 9.49
CA ARG A 134 27.03 14.40 10.88
C ARG A 134 26.23 13.10 11.04
N LEU A 135 25.91 12.42 9.94
CA LEU A 135 24.93 11.34 9.89
C LEU A 135 25.20 10.21 10.90
N ASP A 136 26.46 9.79 11.05
CA ASP A 136 26.88 8.71 11.96
C ASP A 136 26.67 9.03 13.44
N ARG A 137 26.65 10.33 13.79
CA ARG A 137 26.50 10.83 15.16
C ARG A 137 25.03 11.03 15.55
N LEU A 138 24.13 11.07 14.57
CA LEU A 138 22.71 11.30 14.81
C LEU A 138 22.11 10.21 15.71
N GLN A 139 21.42 10.65 16.74
CA GLN A 139 20.59 9.79 17.58
C GLN A 139 19.36 9.32 16.79
N MET A 140 18.81 8.15 17.14
CA MET A 140 17.68 7.55 16.40
C MET A 140 16.47 8.47 16.17
N PRO A 141 16.05 9.34 17.12
CA PRO A 141 14.97 10.30 16.86
C PRO A 141 15.32 11.31 15.75
N ALA A 142 16.55 11.82 15.74
CA ALA A 142 17.03 12.75 14.73
C ALA A 142 17.21 12.04 13.38
N LEU A 143 17.79 10.83 13.37
CA LEU A 143 17.93 10.02 12.16
C LEU A 143 16.56 9.73 11.51
N SER A 144 15.55 9.40 12.31
CA SER A 144 14.17 9.17 11.85
C SER A 144 13.55 10.42 11.23
N LYS A 145 13.67 11.59 11.87
CA LYS A 145 13.20 12.86 11.30
C LYS A 145 13.94 13.22 10.01
N PHE A 146 15.26 13.00 9.97
CA PHE A 146 16.08 13.25 8.79
C PHE A 146 15.65 12.35 7.63
N ALA A 147 15.41 11.07 7.87
CA ALA A 147 14.90 10.14 6.86
C ALA A 147 13.55 10.60 6.26
N ILE A 148 12.64 11.11 7.09
CA ILE A 148 11.38 11.72 6.62
C ILE A 148 11.67 12.93 5.71
N CYS A 149 12.61 13.80 6.09
CA CYS A 149 12.98 14.97 5.29
C CYS A 149 13.56 14.58 3.93
N LEU A 150 14.33 13.48 3.85
CA LEU A 150 14.84 12.96 2.59
C LEU A 150 13.71 12.42 1.69
N ASN A 151 12.73 11.74 2.28
CA ASN A 151 11.56 11.27 1.57
C ASN A 151 10.69 12.41 1.02
N ASP A 152 10.47 13.45 1.82
CA ASP A 152 9.71 14.65 1.42
C ASP A 152 10.38 15.37 0.24
N GLN A 153 11.70 15.18 0.05
CA GLN A 153 12.49 15.69 -1.07
C GLN A 153 12.68 14.67 -2.20
N HIS A 154 11.95 13.55 -2.18
CA HIS A 154 12.04 12.46 -3.16
C HIS A 154 13.43 11.78 -3.25
N LEU A 155 14.22 11.81 -2.18
CA LEU A 155 15.56 11.22 -2.10
C LEU A 155 15.58 9.77 -1.56
N GLN A 156 14.46 9.05 -1.69
CA GLN A 156 14.28 7.69 -1.14
C GLN A 156 15.22 6.62 -1.75
N HIS A 157 15.73 6.84 -2.96
CA HIS A 157 16.71 5.96 -3.62
C HIS A 157 18.14 6.52 -3.59
N SER A 158 18.39 7.59 -2.83
CA SER A 158 19.69 8.26 -2.78
C SER A 158 20.73 7.45 -1.98
N PRO A 159 22.05 7.67 -2.23
CA PRO A 159 23.11 7.13 -1.38
C PRO A 159 22.98 7.55 0.09
N LEU A 160 22.42 8.75 0.35
CA LEU A 160 22.10 9.21 1.70
C LEU A 160 21.12 8.26 2.41
N MET A 161 20.01 7.91 1.74
CA MET A 161 19.04 6.96 2.29
C MET A 161 19.66 5.56 2.44
N GLY A 162 20.59 5.19 1.55
CA GLY A 162 21.41 3.99 1.70
C GLY A 162 22.23 3.99 2.99
N HIS A 163 22.88 5.12 3.32
CA HIS A 163 23.64 5.26 4.55
C HIS A 163 22.75 5.26 5.80
N VAL A 164 21.58 5.90 5.75
CA VAL A 164 20.55 5.79 6.82
C VAL A 164 20.14 4.34 7.04
N THR A 165 19.88 3.60 5.95
CA THR A 165 19.53 2.17 6.00
C THR A 165 20.64 1.33 6.64
N HIS A 166 21.90 1.65 6.34
CA HIS A 166 23.06 0.99 6.93
C HIS A 166 23.18 1.27 8.44
N ILE A 167 23.01 2.51 8.88
CA ILE A 167 23.03 2.83 10.32
C ILE A 167 21.89 2.10 11.04
N LEU A 168 20.69 2.09 10.44
CA LEU A 168 19.53 1.39 10.97
C LEU A 168 19.83 -0.10 11.16
N SER A 169 20.47 -0.76 10.19
CA SER A 169 20.74 -2.21 10.28
C SER A 169 21.61 -2.62 11.47
N HIS A 170 22.42 -1.70 12.00
CA HIS A 170 23.29 -1.96 13.16
C HIS A 170 22.67 -1.51 14.48
N LYS A 171 21.60 -0.71 14.44
CA LYS A 171 20.99 -0.07 15.61
C LYS A 171 19.52 -0.43 15.83
N VAL A 172 18.96 -1.40 15.10
CA VAL A 172 17.54 -1.81 15.22
C VAL A 172 17.14 -2.08 16.67
N ASP A 173 17.95 -2.82 17.42
CA ASP A 173 17.64 -3.22 18.81
C ASP A 173 17.64 -2.04 19.79
N THR A 174 18.33 -0.94 19.45
CA THR A 174 18.40 0.27 20.30
C THR A 174 17.14 1.12 20.24
N ILE A 175 16.25 0.88 19.27
CA ILE A 175 15.05 1.67 19.07
C ILE A 175 13.94 1.16 19.99
N GLU A 176 13.51 1.96 20.96
CA GLU A 176 12.43 1.63 21.89
C GLU A 176 11.09 2.28 21.53
N ASP A 177 11.10 3.38 20.77
CA ASP A 177 9.88 4.08 20.38
C ASP A 177 9.39 3.60 19.00
N VAL A 178 8.22 2.96 18.98
CA VAL A 178 7.56 2.49 17.75
C VAL A 178 7.30 3.61 16.73
N ARG A 179 7.18 4.87 17.16
CA ARG A 179 7.02 6.02 16.25
C ARG A 179 8.28 6.27 15.43
N ILE A 180 9.44 6.14 16.08
CA ILE A 180 10.76 6.29 15.45
C ILE A 180 10.98 5.13 14.49
N LEU A 181 10.73 3.90 14.95
CA LEU A 181 10.89 2.69 14.16
C LEU A 181 9.98 2.72 12.91
N SER A 182 8.67 2.93 13.09
CA SER A 182 7.71 2.92 11.98
C SER A 182 7.97 4.02 10.94
N ALA A 183 8.46 5.19 11.36
CA ALA A 183 8.88 6.24 10.44
C ALA A 183 10.13 5.86 9.63
N LEU A 184 11.12 5.26 10.29
CA LEU A 184 12.32 4.75 9.60
C LEU A 184 11.96 3.64 8.62
N MET A 185 11.14 2.67 9.03
CA MET A 185 10.68 1.57 8.19
C MET A 185 10.07 2.06 6.87
N ILE A 186 9.13 3.01 6.92
CA ILE A 186 8.58 3.63 5.70
C ILE A 186 9.66 4.29 4.87
N SER A 187 10.56 5.04 5.51
CA SER A 187 11.59 5.82 4.82
C SER A 187 12.58 4.95 4.07
N VAL A 188 12.99 3.82 4.66
CA VAL A 188 13.98 2.92 4.06
C VAL A 188 13.35 1.82 3.20
N SER A 189 12.02 1.76 3.07
CA SER A 189 11.30 0.63 2.47
C SER A 189 11.79 0.21 1.07
N ALA A 190 12.31 1.15 0.28
CA ALA A 190 12.84 0.90 -1.06
C ALA A 190 14.24 0.25 -1.09
N LEU A 191 15.00 0.30 0.01
CA LEU A 191 16.41 -0.11 0.09
C LEU A 191 16.66 -1.26 1.08
N VAL A 192 15.62 -1.69 1.79
CA VAL A 192 15.72 -2.73 2.83
C VAL A 192 15.99 -4.10 2.20
N SER A 193 17.00 -4.80 2.71
CA SER A 193 17.26 -6.20 2.37
C SER A 193 16.29 -7.14 3.11
N PRO A 194 16.05 -8.37 2.61
CA PRO A 194 15.17 -9.34 3.29
C PRO A 194 15.56 -9.59 4.76
N GLY A 195 16.86 -9.72 5.06
CA GLY A 195 17.32 -9.92 6.44
C GLY A 195 17.02 -8.72 7.34
N LEU A 196 17.23 -7.49 6.85
CA LEU A 196 16.89 -6.28 7.59
C LEU A 196 15.37 -6.13 7.77
N ARG A 197 14.59 -6.44 6.73
CA ARG A 197 13.12 -6.43 6.78
C ARG A 197 12.63 -7.30 7.92
N ASP A 198 13.11 -8.53 8.01
CA ASP A 198 12.65 -9.49 9.02
C ASP A 198 13.04 -9.04 10.44
N MET A 199 14.23 -8.47 10.61
CA MET A 199 14.64 -7.85 11.88
C MET A 199 13.74 -6.66 12.28
N LEU A 200 13.42 -5.78 11.33
CA LEU A 200 12.54 -4.63 11.57
C LEU A 200 11.11 -5.06 11.92
N VAL A 201 10.58 -6.05 11.20
CA VAL A 201 9.24 -6.61 11.46
C VAL A 201 9.18 -7.25 12.84
N LYS A 202 10.19 -8.05 13.21
CA LYS A 202 10.27 -8.65 14.55
C LYS A 202 10.36 -7.60 15.64
N ARG A 203 11.18 -6.56 15.45
CA ARG A 203 11.27 -5.46 16.42
C ARG A 203 9.94 -4.71 16.54
N ALA A 204 9.30 -4.40 15.42
CA ALA A 204 7.99 -3.75 15.41
C ALA A 204 6.92 -4.58 16.12
N ASP A 205 6.92 -5.89 15.93
CA ASP A 205 6.02 -6.83 16.61
C ASP A 205 6.16 -6.75 18.14
N THR A 206 7.39 -6.69 18.66
CA THR A 206 7.63 -6.55 20.11
C THR A 206 7.27 -5.17 20.67
N LEU A 207 7.53 -4.09 19.91
CA LEU A 207 7.24 -2.73 20.38
C LEU A 207 5.75 -2.39 20.34
N LEU A 208 4.99 -3.08 19.48
CA LEU A 208 3.55 -2.84 19.38
C LEU A 208 2.80 -3.34 20.62
N ASP A 209 3.31 -4.36 21.31
CA ASP A 209 2.70 -4.92 22.53
C ASP A 209 2.70 -3.93 23.71
N THR A 210 3.64 -2.97 23.73
CA THR A 210 3.75 -1.95 24.78
C THR A 210 3.24 -0.57 24.35
N MET A 211 2.76 -0.45 23.11
CA MET A 211 2.27 0.82 22.57
C MET A 211 0.92 1.21 23.17
N ASP A 212 0.74 2.51 23.44
CA ASP A 212 -0.56 3.14 23.66
C ASP A 212 -1.51 2.91 22.47
N PRO A 213 -2.61 2.14 22.64
CA PRO A 213 -3.53 1.78 21.55
C PRO A 213 -4.24 2.97 20.90
N SER A 214 -4.25 4.16 21.51
CA SER A 214 -4.87 5.35 20.88
C SER A 214 -4.09 5.86 19.65
N ARG A 215 -2.83 5.44 19.47
CA ARG A 215 -1.93 5.98 18.45
C ARG A 215 -2.00 5.18 17.14
N VAL A 216 -2.99 5.49 16.31
CA VAL A 216 -3.27 4.79 15.04
C VAL A 216 -2.21 5.00 13.94
N ASN A 217 -1.43 6.10 14.01
CA ASN A 217 -0.46 6.43 12.96
C ASN A 217 0.72 5.44 12.86
N SER A 218 1.23 4.91 13.98
CA SER A 218 2.36 3.98 13.94
C SER A 218 1.95 2.64 13.30
N PRO A 219 0.85 1.97 13.74
CA PRO A 219 0.35 0.77 13.06
C PRO A 219 0.07 1.00 11.57
N ARG A 220 -0.51 2.15 11.18
CA ARG A 220 -0.75 2.48 9.77
C ARG A 220 0.54 2.49 8.94
N ARG A 221 1.63 3.08 9.48
CA ARG A 221 2.96 3.06 8.85
C ARG A 221 3.56 1.65 8.80
N LEU A 222 3.35 0.82 9.82
CA LEU A 222 3.83 -0.57 9.81
C LEU A 222 3.15 -1.37 8.70
N VAL A 223 1.83 -1.24 8.56
CA VAL A 223 1.04 -1.88 7.50
C VAL A 223 1.50 -1.39 6.10
N GLN A 224 1.75 -0.09 5.96
CA GLN A 224 2.28 0.47 4.71
C GLN A 224 3.71 0.00 4.40
N PHE A 225 4.55 -0.24 5.42
CA PHE A 225 5.88 -0.84 5.23
C PHE A 225 5.78 -2.28 4.70
N LEU A 226 4.94 -3.11 5.32
CA LEU A 226 4.71 -4.49 4.88
C LEU A 226 4.26 -4.53 3.41
N ARG A 227 3.32 -3.64 3.04
CA ARG A 227 2.88 -3.44 1.66
C ARG A 227 4.02 -3.06 0.71
N ASN A 228 4.85 -2.08 1.09
CA ASN A 228 5.96 -1.62 0.24
C ASN A 228 7.05 -2.69 0.06
N THR A 229 7.32 -3.48 1.09
CA THR A 229 8.29 -4.59 1.05
C THR A 229 7.72 -5.90 0.50
N LYS A 230 6.45 -5.90 0.07
CA LYS A 230 5.69 -7.07 -0.40
C LYS A 230 5.77 -8.27 0.56
N HIS A 231 5.84 -8.02 1.87
CA HIS A 231 6.03 -9.07 2.86
C HIS A 231 4.84 -9.16 3.82
N MET A 232 4.12 -10.27 3.72
CA MET A 232 2.93 -10.53 4.53
C MET A 232 3.30 -11.23 5.84
N TYR A 233 3.55 -10.44 6.89
CA TYR A 233 3.73 -10.98 8.24
C TYR A 233 2.43 -10.85 9.05
N LEU A 234 1.64 -11.93 9.04
CA LEU A 234 0.29 -11.97 9.62
C LEU A 234 0.24 -11.57 11.11
N PRO A 235 1.14 -12.02 12.01
CA PRO A 235 1.06 -11.65 13.42
C PRO A 235 1.09 -10.13 13.66
N LEU A 236 1.96 -9.41 12.95
CA LEU A 236 2.03 -7.95 13.05
C LEU A 236 0.79 -7.28 12.44
N LEU A 237 0.26 -7.80 11.33
CA LEU A 237 -0.96 -7.30 10.69
C LEU A 237 -2.17 -7.45 11.63
N GLU A 238 -2.31 -8.59 12.30
CA GLU A 238 -3.37 -8.83 13.27
C GLU A 238 -3.27 -7.90 14.48
N LYS A 239 -2.07 -7.68 15.02
CA LYS A 239 -1.85 -6.69 16.09
C LYS A 239 -2.21 -5.27 15.64
N CYS A 240 -1.81 -4.88 14.42
CA CYS A 240 -2.21 -3.58 13.85
C CYS A 240 -3.73 -3.48 13.68
N ASN A 241 -4.38 -4.55 13.20
CA ASN A 241 -5.83 -4.60 13.02
C ASN A 241 -6.58 -4.42 14.34
N ARG A 242 -6.11 -5.02 15.44
CA ARG A 242 -6.68 -4.82 16.78
C ARG A 242 -6.66 -3.34 17.18
N VAL A 243 -5.56 -2.64 16.93
CA VAL A 243 -5.46 -1.19 17.21
C VAL A 243 -6.46 -0.41 16.35
N PHE A 244 -6.60 -0.74 15.07
CA PHE A 244 -7.57 -0.07 14.19
C PHE A 244 -9.02 -0.31 14.62
N LEU A 245 -9.36 -1.54 14.98
CA LEU A 245 -10.68 -1.91 15.48
C LEU A 245 -11.06 -1.12 16.74
N LEU A 246 -10.16 -1.02 17.70
CA LEU A 246 -10.39 -0.26 18.94
C LEU A 246 -10.66 1.23 18.68
N ASN A 247 -10.09 1.79 17.63
CA ASN A 247 -10.24 3.21 17.30
C ASN A 247 -11.22 3.48 16.15
N ALA A 248 -11.87 2.45 15.58
CA ALA A 248 -12.63 2.56 14.35
C ALA A 248 -13.73 3.65 14.40
N ALA A 249 -14.39 3.81 15.56
CA ALA A 249 -15.43 4.82 15.77
C ALA A 249 -14.91 6.27 15.74
N HIS A 250 -13.60 6.49 15.90
CA HIS A 250 -12.98 7.81 15.95
C HIS A 250 -12.20 8.16 14.69
N LEU A 251 -12.07 7.21 13.75
CA LEU A 251 -11.39 7.46 12.49
C LEU A 251 -12.26 8.33 11.58
N ASP A 252 -11.58 9.21 10.84
CA ASP A 252 -12.16 9.97 9.74
C ASP A 252 -12.20 9.13 8.45
N ALA A 253 -12.89 9.64 7.44
CA ALA A 253 -13.03 8.95 6.15
C ALA A 253 -11.67 8.73 5.47
N GLU A 254 -10.71 9.64 5.64
CA GLU A 254 -9.39 9.53 5.04
C GLU A 254 -8.55 8.40 5.64
N ASN A 255 -8.45 8.32 6.97
CA ASN A 255 -7.70 7.24 7.61
C ASN A 255 -8.36 5.88 7.35
N LEU A 256 -9.70 5.79 7.34
CA LEU A 256 -10.41 4.56 6.96
C LEU A 256 -10.10 4.15 5.52
N SER A 257 -10.15 5.10 4.57
CA SER A 257 -9.83 4.87 3.16
C SER A 257 -8.41 4.33 2.98
N ILE A 258 -7.42 4.94 3.67
CA ILE A 258 -6.02 4.50 3.60
C ILE A 258 -5.87 3.08 4.14
N ILE A 259 -6.47 2.76 5.30
CA ILE A 259 -6.33 1.42 5.91
C ILE A 259 -6.99 0.36 5.03
N LEU A 260 -8.21 0.61 4.53
CA LEU A 260 -8.91 -0.29 3.62
C LEU A 260 -8.12 -0.53 2.33
N GLY A 261 -7.59 0.54 1.72
CA GLY A 261 -6.75 0.43 0.52
C GLY A 261 -5.45 -0.35 0.75
N LEU A 262 -4.81 -0.17 1.92
CA LEU A 262 -3.64 -0.95 2.30
C LEU A 262 -3.98 -2.44 2.41
N TYR A 263 -5.07 -2.78 3.10
CA TYR A 263 -5.54 -4.16 3.26
C TYR A 263 -5.90 -4.81 1.92
N GLN A 264 -6.63 -4.10 1.05
CA GLN A 264 -6.95 -4.55 -0.30
C GLN A 264 -5.69 -4.83 -1.12
N SER A 265 -4.70 -3.94 -1.09
CA SER A 265 -3.46 -4.10 -1.88
C SER A 265 -2.58 -5.28 -1.43
N MET A 266 -2.77 -5.74 -0.21
CA MET A 266 -2.06 -6.88 0.39
C MET A 266 -2.86 -8.18 0.37
N ASN A 267 -4.11 -8.15 -0.14
CA ASN A 267 -5.08 -9.24 0.00
C ASN A 267 -5.30 -9.67 1.46
N PHE A 268 -5.15 -8.75 2.42
CA PHE A 268 -5.49 -8.99 3.81
C PHE A 268 -6.96 -8.66 4.02
N ASN A 269 -7.76 -9.67 4.37
CA ASN A 269 -9.17 -9.48 4.67
C ASN A 269 -9.38 -9.60 6.19
N ASN A 270 -10.17 -8.69 6.76
CA ASN A 270 -10.63 -8.81 8.13
C ASN A 270 -12.08 -8.32 8.22
N CYS A 271 -12.99 -9.25 8.51
CA CYS A 271 -14.43 -8.99 8.43
C CYS A 271 -14.88 -7.96 9.47
N ASP A 272 -14.35 -8.06 10.69
CA ASP A 272 -14.72 -7.18 11.80
C ASP A 272 -14.34 -5.73 11.49
N PHE A 273 -13.14 -5.51 10.93
CA PHE A 273 -12.70 -4.15 10.58
C PHE A 273 -13.49 -3.59 9.40
N ARG A 274 -13.77 -4.39 8.37
CA ARG A 274 -14.63 -3.97 7.25
C ARG A 274 -16.01 -3.55 7.72
N LEU A 275 -16.61 -4.30 8.66
CA LEU A 275 -17.92 -3.97 9.22
C LEU A 275 -17.88 -2.69 10.07
N ALA A 276 -16.86 -2.53 10.91
CA ALA A 276 -16.66 -1.32 11.71
C ALA A 276 -16.43 -0.09 10.82
N ALA A 277 -15.60 -0.22 9.78
CA ALA A 277 -15.33 0.83 8.80
C ALA A 277 -16.60 1.19 8.01
N LYS A 278 -17.38 0.20 7.56
CA LYS A 278 -18.68 0.43 6.88
C LYS A 278 -19.61 1.26 7.76
N ARG A 279 -19.82 0.86 9.02
CA ARG A 279 -20.68 1.60 9.97
C ARG A 279 -20.23 3.04 10.13
N ARG A 280 -18.93 3.25 10.38
CA ARG A 280 -18.37 4.59 10.57
C ARG A 280 -18.46 5.45 9.31
N LEU A 281 -18.18 4.89 8.14
CA LEU A 281 -18.30 5.61 6.87
C LEU A 281 -19.75 6.01 6.59
N THR A 282 -20.73 5.15 6.88
CA THR A 282 -22.16 5.48 6.74
C THR A 282 -22.55 6.65 7.63
N GLU A 283 -22.08 6.72 8.88
CA GLU A 283 -22.33 7.86 9.78
C GLU A 283 -21.76 9.19 9.24
N LEU A 284 -20.67 9.12 8.47
CA LEU A 284 -19.98 10.29 7.94
C LEU A 284 -20.59 10.82 6.64
N VAL A 285 -21.47 10.06 5.97
CA VAL A 285 -22.09 10.43 4.68
C VAL A 285 -22.75 11.81 4.77
N ASP A 286 -23.62 12.02 5.75
CA ASP A 286 -24.41 13.24 5.89
C ASP A 286 -23.57 14.47 6.27
N SER A 287 -22.36 14.26 6.79
CA SER A 287 -21.45 15.34 7.18
C SER A 287 -20.53 15.80 6.04
N CYS A 288 -20.57 15.12 4.89
CA CYS A 288 -19.63 15.29 3.80
C CYS A 288 -20.17 16.25 2.73
N ASN A 289 -19.88 17.55 2.87
CA ASN A 289 -20.27 18.57 1.90
C ASN A 289 -19.16 18.97 0.92
N ASP A 290 -17.94 18.48 1.13
CA ASP A 290 -16.78 18.79 0.28
C ASP A 290 -16.59 17.71 -0.80
N PRO A 291 -16.48 18.06 -2.10
CA PRO A 291 -16.32 17.09 -3.18
C PRO A 291 -15.10 16.17 -3.02
N ALA A 292 -13.99 16.66 -2.44
CA ALA A 292 -12.79 15.85 -2.25
C ALA A 292 -12.97 14.82 -1.14
N ALA A 293 -13.53 15.23 0.00
CA ALA A 293 -13.89 14.31 1.09
C ALA A 293 -14.93 13.29 0.62
N PHE A 294 -15.94 13.73 -0.15
CA PHE A 294 -17.00 12.85 -0.68
C PHE A 294 -16.42 11.79 -1.61
N THR A 295 -15.52 12.16 -2.52
CA THR A 295 -14.89 11.22 -3.45
C THR A 295 -14.15 10.09 -2.71
N LYS A 296 -13.39 10.42 -1.65
CA LYS A 296 -12.69 9.42 -0.82
C LYS A 296 -13.68 8.52 -0.06
N LEU A 297 -14.76 9.11 0.46
CA LEU A 297 -15.82 8.37 1.15
C LEU A 297 -16.57 7.44 0.18
N PHE A 298 -16.91 7.92 -1.02
CA PHE A 298 -17.55 7.14 -2.07
C PHE A 298 -16.70 5.93 -2.46
N ALA A 299 -15.40 6.15 -2.72
CA ALA A 299 -14.46 5.08 -3.06
C ALA A 299 -14.31 4.02 -1.96
N SER A 300 -14.45 4.41 -0.69
CA SER A 300 -14.26 3.50 0.45
C SER A 300 -15.54 2.79 0.86
N LEU A 301 -16.69 3.49 0.83
CA LEU A 301 -17.98 2.97 1.26
C LEU A 301 -18.70 2.22 0.14
N GLY A 302 -18.58 2.66 -1.12
CA GLY A 302 -19.27 2.07 -2.26
C GLY A 302 -19.11 0.54 -2.34
N PRO A 303 -17.89 0.00 -2.34
CA PRO A 303 -17.65 -1.45 -2.37
C PRO A 303 -18.22 -2.21 -1.15
N LEU A 304 -18.33 -1.55 0.02
CA LEU A 304 -18.81 -2.15 1.27
C LEU A 304 -20.34 -2.00 1.48
N ALA A 305 -20.96 -1.06 0.78
CA ALA A 305 -22.35 -0.69 0.93
C ALA A 305 -23.30 -1.74 0.35
N GLY A 306 -24.47 -1.89 0.98
CA GLY A 306 -25.61 -2.61 0.41
C GLY A 306 -26.31 -1.76 -0.66
N GLN A 307 -27.28 -2.35 -1.37
CA GLN A 307 -27.96 -1.72 -2.51
C GLN A 307 -28.54 -0.33 -2.16
N ASP A 308 -29.32 -0.21 -1.09
CA ASP A 308 -29.98 1.05 -0.70
C ASP A 308 -28.97 2.18 -0.42
N THR A 309 -27.88 1.87 0.28
CA THR A 309 -26.82 2.84 0.56
C THR A 309 -26.08 3.25 -0.70
N ARG A 310 -25.90 2.34 -1.67
CA ARG A 310 -25.27 2.67 -2.96
C ARG A 310 -26.14 3.61 -3.78
N GLU A 311 -27.44 3.38 -3.85
CA GLU A 311 -28.37 4.26 -4.56
C GLU A 311 -28.38 5.67 -3.98
N GLY A 312 -28.31 5.79 -2.65
CA GLY A 312 -28.12 7.07 -1.96
C GLY A 312 -26.79 7.75 -2.32
N LEU A 313 -25.68 7.00 -2.30
CA LEU A 313 -24.36 7.51 -2.68
C LEU A 313 -24.29 7.96 -4.15
N GLU A 314 -24.90 7.21 -5.06
CA GLU A 314 -24.98 7.57 -6.48
C GLU A 314 -25.79 8.86 -6.69
N SER A 315 -26.88 9.03 -5.93
CA SER A 315 -27.69 10.25 -5.97
C SER A 315 -26.89 11.47 -5.51
N THR A 316 -26.13 11.34 -4.41
CA THR A 316 -25.23 12.41 -3.93
C THR A 316 -24.10 12.68 -4.91
N ALA A 317 -23.50 11.64 -5.50
CA ALA A 317 -22.46 11.78 -6.52
C ALA A 317 -22.98 12.54 -7.74
N LEU A 318 -24.23 12.32 -8.16
CA LEU A 318 -24.85 13.03 -9.29
C LEU A 318 -25.04 14.53 -9.02
N ILE A 319 -25.22 14.93 -7.75
CA ILE A 319 -25.34 16.33 -7.33
C ILE A 319 -23.96 17.01 -7.35
N LEU A 320 -22.93 16.34 -6.81
CA LEU A 320 -21.58 16.91 -6.67
C LEU A 320 -20.72 16.79 -7.93
N VAL A 321 -21.15 16.01 -8.92
CA VAL A 321 -20.35 15.69 -10.12
C VAL A 321 -19.80 16.91 -10.85
N ASP A 322 -20.56 18.00 -10.91
CA ASP A 322 -20.18 19.20 -11.65
C ASP A 322 -19.07 20.01 -10.95
N GLU A 323 -18.76 19.70 -9.68
CA GLU A 323 -17.67 20.28 -8.89
C GLU A 323 -16.39 19.42 -8.88
N LEU A 324 -16.42 18.22 -9.49
CA LEU A 324 -15.30 17.29 -9.46
C LEU A 324 -14.18 17.70 -10.43
N ASN A 325 -12.94 17.58 -9.96
CA ASN A 325 -11.75 17.68 -10.81
C ASN A 325 -11.46 16.35 -11.55
N SER A 326 -10.48 16.38 -12.46
CA SER A 326 -10.13 15.23 -13.30
C SER A 326 -9.70 13.98 -12.51
N GLN A 327 -8.97 14.16 -11.40
CA GLN A 327 -8.50 13.05 -10.57
C GLN A 327 -9.63 12.47 -9.71
N GLN A 328 -10.53 13.33 -9.22
CA GLN A 328 -11.72 12.90 -8.50
C GLN A 328 -12.68 12.13 -9.41
N ALA A 329 -12.89 12.60 -10.64
CA ALA A 329 -13.72 11.91 -11.62
C ALA A 329 -13.19 10.51 -11.97
N LEU A 330 -11.85 10.35 -12.05
CA LEU A 330 -11.22 9.03 -12.22
C LEU A 330 -11.52 8.12 -11.02
N ALA A 331 -11.31 8.60 -9.79
CA ALA A 331 -11.59 7.80 -8.60
C ALA A 331 -13.06 7.36 -8.50
N VAL A 332 -14.00 8.24 -8.87
CA VAL A 332 -15.42 7.89 -8.97
C VAL A 332 -15.65 6.84 -10.05
N ALA A 333 -15.09 6.99 -11.25
CA ALA A 333 -15.24 6.02 -12.34
C ALA A 333 -14.78 4.61 -11.96
N GLU A 334 -13.66 4.48 -11.26
CA GLU A 334 -13.14 3.19 -10.78
C GLU A 334 -14.02 2.58 -9.70
N THR A 335 -14.56 3.42 -8.82
CA THR A 335 -15.50 2.96 -7.80
C THR A 335 -16.79 2.47 -8.45
N LEU A 336 -17.28 3.17 -9.49
CA LEU A 336 -18.44 2.75 -10.27
C LEU A 336 -18.19 1.40 -10.96
N GLU A 337 -16.99 1.17 -11.51
CA GLU A 337 -16.57 -0.14 -12.04
C GLU A 337 -16.63 -1.21 -10.94
N GLU A 338 -16.04 -0.95 -9.78
CA GLU A 338 -15.96 -1.92 -8.67
C GLU A 338 -17.34 -2.32 -8.13
N ILE A 339 -18.27 -1.36 -8.01
CA ILE A 339 -19.64 -1.64 -7.58
C ILE A 339 -20.56 -2.13 -8.72
N GLN A 340 -20.04 -2.26 -9.94
CA GLN A 340 -20.81 -2.60 -11.16
C GLN A 340 -22.04 -1.71 -11.36
N CYS A 341 -21.86 -0.39 -11.21
CA CYS A 341 -22.94 0.59 -11.29
C CYS A 341 -23.66 0.55 -12.64
N ARG A 342 -25.00 0.72 -12.62
CA ARG A 342 -25.85 0.77 -13.82
C ARG A 342 -26.50 2.14 -14.04
N ASN A 343 -26.17 3.14 -13.23
CA ASN A 343 -26.72 4.48 -13.34
C ASN A 343 -26.10 5.22 -14.53
N LEU A 344 -26.77 5.12 -15.68
CA LEU A 344 -26.30 5.69 -16.94
C LEU A 344 -26.12 7.22 -16.88
N GLN A 345 -26.91 7.93 -16.09
CA GLN A 345 -26.79 9.39 -15.98
C GLN A 345 -25.48 9.79 -15.30
N LEU A 346 -25.14 9.12 -14.19
CA LEU A 346 -23.89 9.35 -13.47
C LEU A 346 -22.69 8.95 -14.33
N ILE A 347 -22.74 7.77 -14.96
CA ILE A 347 -21.69 7.29 -15.87
C ILE A 347 -21.47 8.29 -17.01
N ASN A 348 -22.54 8.78 -17.64
CA ASN A 348 -22.45 9.79 -18.71
C ASN A 348 -21.77 11.08 -18.23
N LYS A 349 -22.18 11.62 -17.07
CA LYS A 349 -21.60 12.87 -16.54
C LYS A 349 -20.11 12.71 -16.17
N ILE A 350 -19.73 11.60 -15.54
CA ILE A 350 -18.34 11.31 -15.19
C ILE A 350 -17.49 11.13 -16.46
N ALA A 351 -17.99 10.38 -17.44
CA ALA A 351 -17.32 10.20 -18.73
C ALA A 351 -17.12 11.54 -19.47
N LEU A 352 -18.06 12.48 -19.35
CA LEU A 352 -17.90 13.83 -19.92
C LEU A 352 -16.76 14.61 -19.26
N ILE A 353 -16.63 14.58 -17.94
CA ILE A 353 -15.52 15.25 -17.23
C ILE A 353 -14.17 14.65 -17.65
N ILE A 354 -14.10 13.32 -17.72
CA ILE A 354 -12.93 12.60 -18.21
C ILE A 354 -12.61 13.00 -19.65
N SER A 355 -13.61 13.04 -20.53
CA SER A 355 -13.44 13.37 -21.95
C SER A 355 -12.86 14.77 -22.17
N ARG A 356 -13.21 15.74 -21.29
CA ARG A 356 -12.72 17.12 -21.35
C ARG A 356 -11.28 17.26 -20.89
N ASN A 357 -10.78 16.34 -20.06
CA ASN A 357 -9.46 16.41 -19.43
C ASN A 357 -8.51 15.31 -19.92
N LEU A 358 -8.80 14.65 -21.04
CA LEU A 358 -8.05 13.48 -21.52
C LEU A 358 -6.54 13.70 -21.64
N GLU A 359 -6.12 14.89 -22.07
CA GLU A 359 -4.71 15.24 -22.28
C GLU A 359 -3.92 15.43 -20.97
N MET A 360 -4.61 15.62 -19.84
CA MET A 360 -3.99 15.81 -18.53
C MET A 360 -3.62 14.50 -17.84
N TYR A 361 -4.17 13.38 -18.32
CA TYR A 361 -3.95 12.09 -17.68
C TYR A 361 -2.63 11.45 -18.10
N LYS A 362 -1.95 10.87 -17.13
CA LYS A 362 -0.72 10.10 -17.34
C LYS A 362 -1.02 8.75 -18.02
N PRO A 363 0.00 8.07 -18.58
CA PRO A 363 -0.19 6.78 -19.26
C PRO A 363 -0.96 5.74 -18.44
N VAL A 364 -0.61 5.60 -17.16
CA VAL A 364 -1.27 4.66 -16.23
C VAL A 364 -2.72 5.04 -15.95
N GLU A 365 -3.01 6.34 -15.84
CA GLU A 365 -4.37 6.86 -15.61
C GLU A 365 -5.24 6.64 -16.85
N ALA A 366 -4.73 6.90 -18.05
CA ALA A 366 -5.43 6.65 -19.31
C ALA A 366 -5.81 5.17 -19.49
N ALA A 367 -4.93 4.25 -19.08
CA ALA A 367 -5.22 2.82 -19.09
C ALA A 367 -6.33 2.44 -18.09
N ARG A 368 -6.32 3.01 -16.88
CA ARG A 368 -7.35 2.80 -15.85
C ARG A 368 -8.71 3.35 -16.29
N ILE A 369 -8.74 4.55 -16.87
CA ILE A 369 -9.94 5.15 -17.49
C ILE A 369 -10.53 4.21 -18.54
N THR A 370 -9.67 3.70 -19.43
CA THR A 370 -10.10 2.81 -20.52
C THR A 370 -10.73 1.54 -19.97
N GLN A 371 -10.10 0.92 -18.96
CA GLN A 371 -10.65 -0.25 -18.28
C GLN A 371 -12.01 0.07 -17.64
N ALA A 372 -12.09 1.13 -16.82
CA ALA A 372 -13.32 1.49 -16.11
C ALA A 372 -14.49 1.73 -17.08
N LEU A 373 -14.28 2.51 -18.15
CA LEU A 373 -15.33 2.80 -19.13
C LEU A 373 -15.79 1.57 -19.91
N VAL A 374 -14.87 0.66 -20.26
CA VAL A 374 -15.21 -0.59 -20.95
C VAL A 374 -16.01 -1.52 -20.03
N MET A 375 -15.59 -1.65 -18.77
CA MET A 375 -16.27 -2.49 -17.77
C MET A 375 -17.63 -1.93 -17.34
N LEU A 376 -17.81 -0.61 -17.39
CA LEU A 376 -19.09 0.07 -17.21
C LEU A 376 -20.00 0.01 -18.45
N HIS A 377 -19.56 -0.68 -19.52
CA HIS A 377 -20.27 -0.77 -20.80
C HIS A 377 -20.66 0.61 -21.39
N TYR A 378 -19.82 1.63 -21.15
CA TYR A 378 -20.05 2.96 -21.68
C TYR A 378 -19.96 2.96 -23.21
N GLN A 379 -20.94 3.55 -23.89
CA GLN A 379 -21.02 3.55 -25.35
C GLN A 379 -20.72 4.92 -25.92
N ASN A 380 -19.45 5.17 -26.26
CA ASN A 380 -19.05 6.37 -26.99
C ASN A 380 -17.86 6.06 -27.92
N PRO A 381 -18.12 5.72 -29.20
CA PRO A 381 -17.08 5.39 -30.16
C PRO A 381 -16.05 6.50 -30.37
N GLU A 382 -16.46 7.78 -30.29
CA GLU A 382 -15.56 8.92 -30.46
C GLU A 382 -14.56 9.00 -29.30
N LEU A 383 -15.04 8.86 -28.06
CA LEU A 383 -14.19 8.85 -26.88
C LEU A 383 -13.18 7.70 -26.93
N PHE A 384 -13.61 6.49 -27.28
CA PHE A 384 -12.70 5.35 -27.40
C PHE A 384 -11.68 5.52 -28.51
N THR A 385 -12.02 6.20 -29.60
CA THR A 385 -11.07 6.53 -30.67
C THR A 385 -10.00 7.52 -30.19
N ARG A 386 -10.40 8.54 -29.40
CA ARG A 386 -9.45 9.48 -28.79
C ARG A 386 -8.55 8.80 -27.75
N LEU A 387 -9.13 8.02 -26.83
CA LEU A 387 -8.40 7.25 -25.83
C LEU A 387 -7.38 6.32 -26.49
N ARG A 388 -7.76 5.65 -27.57
CA ARG A 388 -6.85 4.83 -28.35
C ARG A 388 -5.64 5.61 -28.86
N SER A 389 -5.86 6.77 -29.48
CA SER A 389 -4.75 7.60 -29.99
C SER A 389 -3.78 8.00 -28.88
N ILE A 390 -4.30 8.32 -27.69
CA ILE A 390 -3.50 8.68 -26.51
C ILE A 390 -2.71 7.46 -26.01
N LEU A 391 -3.35 6.31 -25.89
CA LEU A 391 -2.70 5.06 -25.47
C LEU A 391 -1.62 4.61 -26.45
N GLU A 392 -1.86 4.69 -27.77
CA GLU A 392 -0.86 4.37 -28.80
C GLU A 392 0.34 5.33 -28.73
N HIS A 393 0.11 6.63 -28.54
CA HIS A 393 1.17 7.62 -28.37
C HIS A 393 2.00 7.35 -27.11
N HIS A 394 1.35 7.16 -25.96
CA HIS A 394 2.04 6.86 -24.71
C HIS A 394 2.82 5.55 -24.76
N LEU A 395 2.27 4.51 -25.40
CA LEU A 395 2.95 3.23 -25.56
C LEU A 395 4.22 3.39 -26.38
N GLN A 396 4.17 4.15 -27.48
CA GLN A 396 5.34 4.37 -28.35
C GLN A 396 6.49 5.08 -27.63
N VAL A 397 6.19 5.99 -26.71
CA VAL A 397 7.18 6.81 -25.98
C VAL A 397 7.65 6.12 -24.69
N SER A 398 6.83 5.25 -24.09
CA SER A 398 7.18 4.63 -22.80
C SER A 398 8.40 3.70 -22.91
N VAL A 399 9.25 3.80 -21.91
CA VAL A 399 10.46 2.98 -21.72
C VAL A 399 10.32 1.98 -20.58
N PHE A 400 9.23 2.05 -19.81
CA PHE A 400 9.04 1.22 -18.62
C PHE A 400 8.23 -0.03 -18.96
N PRO A 401 8.76 -1.25 -18.74
CA PRO A 401 8.06 -2.48 -19.09
C PRO A 401 6.64 -2.59 -18.52
N TYR A 402 6.46 -2.25 -17.24
CA TYR A 402 5.15 -2.25 -16.57
C TYR A 402 4.13 -1.32 -17.25
N GLU A 403 4.54 -0.12 -17.66
CA GLU A 403 3.64 0.81 -18.36
C GLU A 403 3.24 0.26 -19.73
N VAL A 404 4.20 -0.29 -20.50
CA VAL A 404 3.94 -0.90 -21.81
C VAL A 404 2.98 -2.09 -21.67
N THR A 405 3.14 -2.93 -20.66
CA THR A 405 2.20 -4.02 -20.34
C THR A 405 0.78 -3.49 -20.09
N LEU A 406 0.65 -2.49 -19.22
CA LEU A 406 -0.66 -1.93 -18.85
C LEU A 406 -1.37 -1.25 -20.03
N LEU A 407 -0.63 -0.45 -20.82
CA LEU A 407 -1.14 0.21 -22.01
C LEU A 407 -1.56 -0.80 -23.08
N THR A 408 -0.76 -1.85 -23.28
CA THR A 408 -1.07 -2.95 -24.20
C THR A 408 -2.35 -3.68 -23.80
N ARG A 409 -2.53 -3.95 -22.51
CA ARG A 409 -3.76 -4.54 -21.96
C ARG A 409 -4.97 -3.64 -22.25
N ALA A 410 -4.87 -2.35 -21.95
CA ALA A 410 -5.95 -1.38 -22.19
C ALA A 410 -6.30 -1.27 -23.69
N LEU A 411 -5.29 -1.20 -24.56
CA LEU A 411 -5.48 -1.19 -26.02
C LEU A 411 -6.21 -2.45 -26.52
N SER A 412 -5.93 -3.61 -25.94
CA SER A 412 -6.60 -4.88 -26.31
C SER A 412 -8.09 -4.94 -25.92
N MET A 413 -8.55 -4.06 -25.01
CA MET A 413 -9.96 -3.95 -24.62
C MET A 413 -10.77 -3.11 -25.61
N LEU A 414 -10.11 -2.22 -26.35
CA LEU A 414 -10.78 -1.35 -27.32
C LEU A 414 -11.03 -2.10 -28.64
N PRO A 415 -12.18 -1.85 -29.31
CA PRO A 415 -12.48 -2.47 -30.59
C PRO A 415 -11.42 -2.09 -31.64
N CYS A 416 -10.76 -3.09 -32.25
CA CYS A 416 -9.69 -2.86 -33.22
C CYS A 416 -9.61 -3.93 -34.32
N PRO A 417 -9.53 -3.51 -35.60
CA PRO A 417 -9.20 -4.41 -36.70
C PRO A 417 -7.70 -4.50 -37.05
N ARG A 418 -6.85 -3.47 -36.78
CA ARG A 418 -5.38 -3.47 -37.06
C ARG A 418 -4.59 -2.53 -36.14
N LEU A 419 -3.39 -2.94 -35.73
CA LEU A 419 -2.42 -2.13 -34.96
C LEU A 419 -1.29 -1.63 -35.86
N GLY A 420 -0.71 -0.47 -35.52
CA GLY A 420 0.46 0.06 -36.20
C GLY A 420 1.75 -0.69 -35.85
N GLU A 421 2.69 -0.75 -36.80
CA GLU A 421 3.97 -1.46 -36.66
C GLU A 421 4.82 -0.93 -35.49
N ALA A 422 4.75 0.37 -35.21
CA ALA A 422 5.44 0.99 -34.07
C ALA A 422 5.00 0.42 -32.72
N VAL A 423 3.71 0.06 -32.58
CA VAL A 423 3.18 -0.54 -31.35
C VAL A 423 3.70 -1.97 -31.19
N THR A 424 3.64 -2.77 -32.26
CA THR A 424 4.14 -4.15 -32.22
C THR A 424 5.64 -4.21 -31.99
N SER A 425 6.42 -3.31 -32.60
CA SER A 425 7.87 -3.20 -32.39
C SER A 425 8.22 -2.81 -30.95
N ARG A 426 7.46 -1.88 -30.36
CA ARG A 426 7.67 -1.49 -28.96
C ARG A 426 7.38 -2.66 -28.01
N VAL A 427 6.28 -3.38 -28.22
CA VAL A 427 5.95 -4.57 -27.41
C VAL A 427 7.08 -5.59 -27.51
N ASP A 428 7.52 -5.94 -28.73
CA ASP A 428 8.62 -6.89 -28.96
C ASP A 428 9.90 -6.49 -28.22
N SER A 429 10.27 -5.21 -28.26
CA SER A 429 11.48 -4.70 -27.60
C SER A 429 11.48 -4.82 -26.07
N VAL A 430 10.30 -4.92 -25.46
CA VAL A 430 10.11 -4.94 -24.00
C VAL A 430 9.94 -6.36 -23.47
N LEU A 431 9.47 -7.32 -24.29
CA LEU A 431 9.23 -8.71 -23.87
C LEU A 431 10.40 -9.34 -23.08
N PRO A 432 11.69 -9.19 -23.47
CA PRO A 432 12.79 -9.82 -22.73
C PRO A 432 13.00 -9.28 -21.30
N GLN A 433 12.47 -8.08 -21.00
CA GLN A 433 12.63 -7.41 -19.70
C GLN A 433 11.47 -7.73 -18.73
N CYS A 434 10.40 -8.36 -19.23
CA CYS A 434 9.17 -8.62 -18.49
C CYS A 434 9.28 -9.82 -17.54
N ASN A 435 8.51 -9.78 -16.45
CA ASN A 435 8.27 -10.94 -15.60
C ASN A 435 7.19 -11.87 -16.19
N LEU A 436 6.99 -13.05 -15.60
CA LEU A 436 6.01 -14.02 -16.12
C LEU A 436 4.56 -13.49 -16.12
N SER A 437 4.18 -12.66 -15.14
CA SER A 437 2.85 -12.04 -15.09
C SER A 437 2.63 -11.02 -16.23
N ASP A 438 3.66 -10.22 -16.54
CA ASP A 438 3.65 -9.28 -17.65
C ASP A 438 3.55 -10.03 -18.99
N LEU A 439 4.35 -11.09 -19.16
CA LEU A 439 4.30 -11.94 -20.36
C LEU A 439 2.93 -12.60 -20.53
N ASN A 440 2.30 -13.06 -19.45
CA ASN A 440 0.94 -13.59 -19.49
C ASN A 440 -0.07 -12.54 -19.99
N THR A 441 0.07 -11.29 -19.52
CA THR A 441 -0.79 -10.18 -19.96
C THR A 441 -0.58 -9.88 -21.45
N PHE A 442 0.66 -9.90 -21.93
CA PHE A 442 0.94 -9.77 -23.36
C PHE A 442 0.35 -10.93 -24.16
N ALA A 443 0.48 -12.18 -23.69
CA ALA A 443 -0.08 -13.34 -24.37
C ALA A 443 -1.59 -13.20 -24.57
N MET A 444 -2.32 -12.77 -23.53
CA MET A 444 -3.75 -12.49 -23.62
C MET A 444 -4.08 -11.37 -24.63
N ALA A 445 -3.33 -10.27 -24.61
CA ALA A 445 -3.54 -9.13 -25.51
C ALA A 445 -3.25 -9.51 -26.97
N ILE A 446 -2.13 -10.17 -27.23
CA ILE A 446 -1.70 -10.61 -28.56
C ILE A 446 -2.67 -11.64 -29.12
N SER A 447 -3.14 -12.58 -28.29
CA SER A 447 -4.15 -13.57 -28.69
C SER A 447 -5.45 -12.91 -29.17
N LYS A 448 -5.91 -11.86 -28.48
CA LYS A 448 -7.07 -11.06 -28.93
C LYS A 448 -6.82 -10.38 -30.26
N TRP A 449 -5.63 -9.81 -30.46
CA TRP A 449 -5.26 -9.16 -31.72
C TRP A 449 -5.18 -10.15 -32.89
N VAL A 450 -4.66 -11.35 -32.65
CA VAL A 450 -4.63 -12.43 -33.64
C VAL A 450 -6.04 -12.84 -34.05
N ARG A 451 -6.95 -13.06 -33.08
CA ARG A 451 -8.36 -13.46 -33.34
C ARG A 451 -9.12 -12.39 -34.14
N ASN A 452 -8.84 -11.11 -33.91
CA ASN A 452 -9.53 -9.99 -34.57
C ASN A 452 -8.93 -9.63 -35.94
N ASN A 453 -7.83 -10.26 -36.37
CA ASN A 453 -7.18 -9.94 -37.63
C ASN A 453 -7.84 -10.68 -38.82
N PRO A 454 -8.43 -9.98 -39.81
CA PRO A 454 -9.06 -10.62 -40.96
C PRO A 454 -8.08 -11.42 -41.84
N SER A 455 -6.78 -11.17 -41.71
CA SER A 455 -5.70 -11.81 -42.47
C SER A 455 -5.30 -13.20 -41.92
N TYR A 456 -5.82 -13.61 -40.76
CA TYR A 456 -5.55 -14.94 -40.18
C TYR A 456 -5.94 -16.09 -41.13
N ARG A 457 -6.82 -15.82 -42.11
CA ARG A 457 -7.23 -16.78 -43.14
C ARG A 457 -6.22 -16.96 -44.28
N HIS A 458 -5.16 -16.15 -44.38
CA HIS A 458 -4.21 -16.19 -45.49
C HIS A 458 -2.76 -16.29 -44.99
N SER A 459 -2.25 -17.53 -45.02
CA SER A 459 -0.88 -18.05 -44.84
C SER A 459 0.31 -17.11 -45.12
N THR A 460 0.51 -16.08 -44.29
CA THR A 460 1.80 -15.41 -44.09
C THR A 460 2.06 -15.37 -42.58
N PRO A 461 3.31 -15.54 -42.10
CA PRO A 461 3.61 -15.38 -40.69
C PRO A 461 3.34 -13.92 -40.33
N SER A 462 2.15 -13.65 -39.80
CA SER A 462 1.79 -12.31 -39.37
C SER A 462 2.80 -11.86 -38.31
N THR A 463 3.12 -10.57 -38.24
CA THR A 463 3.97 -9.97 -37.20
C THR A 463 3.60 -10.45 -35.79
N TYR A 464 2.32 -10.76 -35.56
CA TYR A 464 1.83 -11.32 -34.30
C TYR A 464 2.30 -12.75 -34.01
N ALA A 465 2.48 -13.59 -35.03
CA ALA A 465 3.02 -14.94 -34.87
C ALA A 465 4.50 -14.90 -34.44
N GLN A 466 5.29 -13.98 -35.01
CA GLN A 466 6.66 -13.74 -34.57
C GLN A 466 6.69 -13.24 -33.12
N LEU A 467 5.82 -12.29 -32.79
CA LEU A 467 5.69 -11.76 -31.42
C LEU A 467 5.34 -12.85 -30.40
N LEU A 468 4.44 -13.78 -30.75
CA LEU A 468 4.11 -14.95 -29.91
C LEU A 468 5.31 -15.90 -29.75
N GLN A 469 6.09 -16.10 -30.80
CA GLN A 469 7.32 -16.92 -30.72
C GLN A 469 8.36 -16.29 -29.79
N THR A 470 8.61 -14.98 -29.93
CA THR A 470 9.49 -14.23 -29.01
C THR A 470 8.99 -14.34 -27.58
N LEU A 471 7.69 -14.13 -27.37
CA LEU A 471 7.06 -14.21 -26.05
C LEU A 471 7.24 -15.60 -25.41
N ASN A 472 6.99 -16.67 -26.17
CA ASN A 472 7.19 -18.05 -25.71
C ASN A 472 8.66 -18.30 -25.33
N HIS A 473 9.59 -17.83 -26.16
CA HIS A 473 11.02 -17.96 -25.89
C HIS A 473 11.42 -17.24 -24.60
N CYS A 474 10.99 -15.99 -24.41
CA CYS A 474 11.26 -15.21 -23.19
C CYS A 474 10.70 -15.90 -21.94
N GLY A 475 9.48 -16.45 -22.00
CA GLY A 475 8.87 -17.16 -20.88
C GLY A 475 9.66 -18.41 -20.48
N LEU A 476 10.01 -19.25 -21.46
CA LEU A 476 10.80 -20.48 -21.21
C LEU A 476 12.21 -20.17 -20.72
N GLU A 477 12.90 -19.21 -21.34
CA GLU A 477 14.25 -18.80 -20.95
C GLU A 477 14.27 -18.28 -19.50
N ARG A 478 13.25 -17.52 -19.10
CA ARG A 478 13.13 -16.99 -17.74
C ARG A 478 12.94 -18.10 -16.69
N LEU A 479 12.11 -19.10 -16.97
CA LEU A 479 11.94 -20.27 -16.09
C LEU A 479 13.24 -21.07 -15.97
N GLN A 480 13.91 -21.32 -17.09
CA GLN A 480 15.19 -22.04 -17.12
C GLN A 480 16.29 -21.33 -16.32
N LYS A 481 16.33 -19.99 -16.39
CA LYS A 481 17.29 -19.16 -15.64
C LYS A 481 16.91 -18.90 -14.19
N ALA A 482 15.68 -19.22 -13.77
CA ALA A 482 15.25 -18.98 -12.40
C ALA A 482 16.13 -19.74 -11.39
N SER A 483 16.59 -19.06 -10.35
CA SER A 483 17.49 -19.65 -9.34
C SER A 483 17.00 -19.49 -7.90
N ARG A 484 15.97 -18.67 -7.70
CA ARG A 484 15.39 -18.37 -6.38
C ARG A 484 13.90 -18.66 -6.42
N LEU A 485 13.45 -19.58 -5.55
CA LEU A 485 12.05 -20.01 -5.50
C LEU A 485 11.11 -18.85 -5.14
N ASP A 486 11.44 -18.04 -4.14
CA ASP A 486 10.56 -16.95 -3.68
C ASP A 486 10.28 -15.92 -4.79
N LEU A 487 11.31 -15.55 -5.58
CA LEU A 487 11.15 -14.62 -6.70
C LEU A 487 10.29 -15.22 -7.81
N LEU A 488 10.46 -16.53 -8.08
CA LEU A 488 9.65 -17.21 -9.07
C LEU A 488 8.17 -17.28 -8.66
N LEU A 489 7.88 -17.56 -7.39
CA LEU A 489 6.51 -17.59 -6.87
C LEU A 489 5.83 -16.23 -6.93
N GLU A 490 6.55 -15.14 -6.64
CA GLU A 490 6.03 -13.78 -6.82
C GLU A 490 5.56 -13.52 -8.26
N GLU A 491 6.32 -13.98 -9.25
CA GLU A 491 5.98 -13.80 -10.67
C GLU A 491 4.84 -14.71 -11.13
N LEU A 492 4.78 -15.93 -10.59
CA LEU A 492 3.73 -16.90 -10.89
C LEU A 492 2.39 -16.53 -10.26
N LYS A 493 2.37 -15.66 -9.24
CA LYS A 493 1.16 -15.26 -8.50
C LYS A 493 -0.02 -14.84 -9.39
N TYR A 494 0.24 -14.26 -10.56
CA TYR A 494 -0.81 -13.82 -11.50
C TYR A 494 -0.71 -14.48 -12.88
N ALA A 495 0.12 -15.51 -13.03
CA ALA A 495 0.22 -16.28 -14.28
C ALA A 495 -0.92 -17.31 -14.34
N SER A 496 -1.78 -17.21 -15.36
CA SER A 496 -2.92 -18.10 -15.59
C SER A 496 -3.45 -18.00 -17.03
N GLY A 497 -4.23 -19.00 -17.46
CA GLY A 497 -4.89 -19.03 -18.77
C GLY A 497 -4.16 -19.89 -19.81
N GLU A 498 -4.76 -19.98 -21.01
CA GLU A 498 -4.37 -20.90 -22.09
C GLU A 498 -2.87 -20.89 -22.38
N TRP A 499 -2.27 -19.70 -22.53
CA TRP A 499 -0.83 -19.59 -22.80
C TRP A 499 0.03 -20.19 -21.70
N PHE A 500 -0.28 -19.92 -20.43
CA PHE A 500 0.48 -20.46 -19.32
C PHE A 500 0.33 -21.99 -19.24
N GLU A 501 -0.91 -22.47 -19.35
CA GLU A 501 -1.26 -23.89 -19.24
C GLU A 501 -0.63 -24.73 -20.36
N GLU A 502 -0.66 -24.24 -21.60
CA GLU A 502 -0.18 -24.99 -22.77
C GLU A 502 1.33 -24.86 -23.00
N ILE A 503 1.93 -23.69 -22.71
CA ILE A 503 3.33 -23.40 -23.08
C ILE A 503 4.27 -23.50 -21.89
N LEU A 504 3.89 -22.97 -20.73
CA LEU A 504 4.81 -22.78 -19.61
C LEU A 504 4.65 -23.80 -18.48
N LEU A 505 3.49 -24.44 -18.35
CA LEU A 505 3.18 -25.31 -17.20
C LEU A 505 4.23 -26.42 -17.01
N GLY A 506 4.60 -27.12 -18.09
CA GLY A 506 5.58 -28.19 -18.05
C GLY A 506 6.96 -27.73 -17.57
N GLU A 507 7.49 -26.65 -18.16
CA GLU A 507 8.79 -26.07 -17.77
C GLU A 507 8.74 -25.47 -16.36
N THR A 508 7.59 -24.91 -15.95
CA THR A 508 7.38 -24.40 -14.60
C THR A 508 7.50 -25.52 -13.57
N MET A 509 6.85 -26.67 -13.81
CA MET A 509 6.93 -27.83 -12.92
C MET A 509 8.36 -28.40 -12.86
N ALA A 510 9.05 -28.49 -13.99
CA ALA A 510 10.45 -28.90 -14.03
C ALA A 510 11.35 -27.94 -13.23
N THR A 511 11.11 -26.64 -13.34
CA THR A 511 11.83 -25.60 -12.59
C THR A 511 11.55 -25.68 -11.09
N LEU A 512 10.29 -25.89 -10.68
CA LEU A 512 9.93 -26.06 -9.26
C LEU A 512 10.60 -27.30 -8.66
N LEU A 513 10.65 -28.41 -9.40
CA LEU A 513 11.39 -29.60 -8.98
C LEU A 513 12.90 -29.36 -8.85
N ARG A 514 13.50 -28.61 -9.78
CA ARG A 514 14.91 -28.20 -9.70
C ARG A 514 15.20 -27.34 -8.46
N LEU A 515 14.24 -26.52 -8.04
CA LEU A 515 14.34 -25.64 -6.88
C LEU A 515 13.76 -26.25 -5.59
N ARG A 516 13.42 -27.55 -5.58
CA ARG A 516 12.78 -28.25 -4.45
C ARG A 516 13.50 -28.04 -3.12
N GLU A 517 14.83 -28.08 -3.12
CA GLU A 517 15.63 -27.92 -1.89
C GLU A 517 15.53 -26.52 -1.25
N GLN A 518 14.95 -25.53 -1.95
CA GLN A 518 14.68 -24.19 -1.43
C GLN A 518 13.28 -24.07 -0.79
N VAL A 519 12.46 -25.12 -0.83
CA VAL A 519 11.14 -25.13 -0.18
C VAL A 519 11.35 -25.03 1.33
N SER A 520 10.66 -24.06 1.93
CA SER A 520 10.73 -23.79 3.37
C SER A 520 9.35 -23.37 3.89
N TRP A 521 9.19 -23.34 5.20
CA TRP A 521 7.95 -22.89 5.85
C TRP A 521 7.49 -21.48 5.42
N THR A 522 8.39 -20.64 4.89
CA THR A 522 8.07 -19.27 4.44
C THR A 522 7.38 -19.23 3.07
N ASN A 523 7.76 -20.10 2.13
CA ASN A 523 7.28 -20.07 0.75
C ASN A 523 6.23 -21.14 0.45
N ILE A 524 6.05 -22.11 1.36
CA ILE A 524 5.02 -23.15 1.26
C ILE A 524 3.62 -22.58 0.95
N PRO A 525 3.08 -21.56 1.65
CA PRO A 525 1.72 -21.10 1.38
C PRO A 525 1.52 -20.57 -0.05
N GLU A 526 2.51 -19.89 -0.60
CA GLU A 526 2.45 -19.39 -1.98
C GLU A 526 2.61 -20.53 -3.00
N LEU A 527 3.50 -21.48 -2.71
CA LEU A 527 3.71 -22.65 -3.53
C LEU A 527 2.47 -23.56 -3.59
N THR A 528 1.84 -23.85 -2.45
CA THR A 528 0.64 -24.69 -2.39
C THR A 528 -0.53 -24.04 -3.10
N LEU A 529 -0.74 -22.73 -2.91
CA LEU A 529 -1.76 -21.98 -3.65
C LEU A 529 -1.54 -22.04 -5.16
N PHE A 530 -0.30 -21.89 -5.61
CA PHE A 530 0.06 -22.02 -7.02
C PHE A 530 -0.25 -23.42 -7.55
N LEU A 531 0.14 -24.49 -6.84
CA LEU A 531 -0.09 -25.87 -7.25
C LEU A 531 -1.59 -26.21 -7.34
N THR A 532 -2.39 -25.75 -6.38
CA THR A 532 -3.85 -25.89 -6.43
C THR A 532 -4.42 -25.24 -7.68
N ARG A 533 -4.03 -23.99 -7.97
CA ARG A 533 -4.54 -23.26 -9.14
C ARG A 533 -4.08 -23.87 -10.46
N ALA A 534 -2.82 -24.32 -10.54
CA ALA A 534 -2.29 -24.99 -11.73
C ALA A 534 -2.96 -26.34 -12.00
N SER A 535 -3.65 -26.91 -11.00
CA SER A 535 -4.34 -28.20 -11.09
C SER A 535 -3.44 -29.33 -11.63
N HIS A 536 -2.14 -29.26 -11.32
CA HIS A 536 -1.13 -30.21 -11.79
C HIS A 536 -0.57 -31.01 -10.61
N LEU A 537 -0.74 -32.33 -10.67
CA LEU A 537 -0.28 -33.25 -9.62
C LEU A 537 1.22 -33.52 -9.74
N CYS A 538 2.01 -32.96 -8.82
CA CYS A 538 3.45 -33.20 -8.72
C CYS A 538 3.79 -33.88 -7.39
N THR A 539 3.70 -35.22 -7.35
CA THR A 539 3.87 -35.99 -6.11
C THR A 539 5.20 -35.75 -5.37
N PRO A 540 6.39 -35.65 -6.03
CA PRO A 540 7.64 -35.47 -5.29
C PRO A 540 7.73 -34.10 -4.60
N LEU A 541 7.00 -33.11 -5.13
CA LEU A 541 6.95 -31.77 -4.55
C LEU A 541 5.95 -31.71 -3.39
N LEU A 542 4.78 -32.34 -3.54
CA LEU A 542 3.78 -32.45 -2.48
C LEU A 542 4.31 -33.24 -1.27
N ASP A 543 5.02 -34.33 -1.49
CA ASP A 543 5.66 -35.10 -0.42
C ASP A 543 6.69 -34.28 0.35
N HIS A 544 7.50 -33.49 -0.39
CA HIS A 544 8.47 -32.61 0.22
C HIS A 544 7.81 -31.48 1.02
N ILE A 545 6.72 -30.89 0.50
CA ILE A 545 5.91 -29.90 1.22
C ILE A 545 5.38 -30.51 2.52
N ALA A 546 4.76 -31.69 2.48
CA ALA A 546 4.23 -32.36 3.67
C ALA A 546 5.34 -32.59 4.72
N ALA A 547 6.52 -33.06 4.30
CA ALA A 547 7.66 -33.27 5.19
C ALA A 547 8.16 -31.97 5.84
N VAL A 548 8.26 -30.88 5.09
CA VAL A 548 8.70 -29.57 5.62
C VAL A 548 7.64 -29.00 6.57
N VAL A 549 6.35 -29.09 6.23
CA VAL A 549 5.26 -28.66 7.12
C VAL A 549 5.31 -29.43 8.42
N MET A 550 5.43 -30.76 8.40
CA MET A 550 5.52 -31.57 9.62
C MET A 550 6.67 -31.15 10.53
N LYS A 551 7.81 -30.76 9.95
CA LYS A 551 8.99 -30.30 10.71
C LYS A 551 8.80 -28.91 11.31
N ASP A 552 8.23 -27.98 10.55
CA ASP A 552 8.23 -26.55 10.87
C ASP A 552 6.83 -25.97 11.14
N ILE A 553 5.81 -26.80 11.39
CA ILE A 553 4.40 -26.38 11.56
C ILE A 553 4.24 -25.27 12.63
N HIS A 554 5.02 -25.34 13.71
CA HIS A 554 5.03 -24.35 14.79
C HIS A 554 5.49 -22.94 14.36
N LYS A 555 6.17 -22.81 13.21
CA LYS A 555 6.58 -21.53 12.61
C LYS A 555 5.54 -20.98 11.64
N ILE A 556 4.64 -21.83 11.17
CA ILE A 556 3.61 -21.49 10.19
C ILE A 556 2.41 -20.89 10.95
N HIS A 557 1.89 -19.78 10.45
CA HIS A 557 0.69 -19.18 11.01
C HIS A 557 -0.52 -20.12 10.84
N TYR A 558 -1.34 -20.30 11.88
CA TYR A 558 -2.46 -21.25 11.86
C TYR A 558 -3.43 -21.03 10.69
N SER A 559 -3.64 -19.77 10.26
CA SER A 559 -4.53 -19.47 9.13
C SER A 559 -3.99 -19.93 7.76
N ALA A 560 -2.67 -20.13 7.64
CA ALA A 560 -2.07 -20.63 6.41
C ALA A 560 -2.33 -22.13 6.20
N VAL A 561 -2.75 -22.86 7.24
CA VAL A 561 -3.04 -24.31 7.16
C VAL A 561 -4.09 -24.60 6.09
N TYR A 562 -5.13 -23.77 5.97
CA TYR A 562 -6.12 -23.91 4.91
C TYR A 562 -5.47 -23.98 3.52
N VAL A 563 -4.62 -23.00 3.19
CA VAL A 563 -3.93 -22.91 1.90
C VAL A 563 -2.92 -24.04 1.69
N ILE A 564 -2.34 -24.56 2.77
CA ILE A 564 -1.40 -25.69 2.74
C ILE A 564 -2.12 -26.99 2.41
N LEU A 565 -3.32 -27.19 2.94
CA LEU A 565 -4.11 -28.41 2.70
C LEU A 565 -4.73 -28.46 1.31
N LEU A 566 -5.01 -27.29 0.70
CA LEU A 566 -5.67 -27.19 -0.61
C LEU A 566 -5.15 -28.12 -1.71
N PRO A 567 -3.83 -28.20 -2.01
CA PRO A 567 -3.37 -29.08 -3.08
C PRO A 567 -3.60 -30.57 -2.78
N PHE A 568 -3.57 -30.98 -1.52
CA PHE A 568 -3.83 -32.37 -1.12
C PHE A 568 -5.30 -32.72 -1.27
N THR A 569 -6.19 -31.80 -0.87
CA THR A 569 -7.64 -32.03 -0.91
C THR A 569 -8.22 -31.86 -2.32
N VAL A 570 -7.78 -30.84 -3.07
CA VAL A 570 -8.29 -30.54 -4.42
C VAL A 570 -7.75 -31.50 -5.46
N LEU A 571 -6.47 -31.90 -5.37
CA LEU A 571 -5.87 -32.87 -6.30
C LEU A 571 -6.10 -34.32 -5.87
N ASN A 572 -6.81 -34.52 -4.75
CA ASN A 572 -7.10 -35.83 -4.16
C ASN A 572 -5.83 -36.69 -4.02
N TYR A 573 -4.83 -36.13 -3.32
CA TYR A 573 -3.53 -36.75 -3.13
C TYR A 573 -3.17 -36.88 -1.66
N ASP A 574 -2.90 -38.12 -1.25
CA ASP A 574 -2.41 -38.46 0.07
C ASP A 574 -0.88 -38.61 0.07
N PRO A 575 -0.14 -37.80 0.84
CA PRO A 575 1.30 -37.99 0.98
C PRO A 575 1.59 -39.28 1.78
N PRO A 576 2.82 -39.82 1.74
CA PRO A 576 3.20 -41.02 2.47
C PRO A 576 2.92 -40.99 3.98
N CYS A 577 2.82 -39.79 4.56
CA CYS A 577 2.50 -39.56 5.98
C CYS A 577 1.12 -38.87 6.17
N ALA A 578 0.14 -39.14 5.30
CA ALA A 578 -1.17 -38.45 5.28
C ALA A 578 -1.83 -38.34 6.66
N ASP A 579 -2.01 -39.45 7.38
CA ASP A 579 -2.68 -39.46 8.68
C ASP A 579 -1.99 -38.54 9.70
N GLU A 580 -0.66 -38.60 9.79
CA GLU A 580 0.13 -37.76 10.69
C GLU A 580 0.10 -36.29 10.26
N PHE A 581 0.15 -36.04 8.94
CA PHE A 581 0.12 -34.72 8.34
C PHE A 581 -1.19 -33.98 8.59
N PHE A 582 -2.33 -34.61 8.28
CA PHE A 582 -3.64 -34.03 8.54
C PHE A 582 -3.87 -33.85 10.04
N SER A 583 -3.48 -34.83 10.87
CA SER A 583 -3.59 -34.73 12.32
C SER A 583 -2.78 -33.57 12.90
N ALA A 584 -1.54 -33.37 12.43
CA ALA A 584 -0.70 -32.23 12.84
C ALA A 584 -1.32 -30.89 12.43
N CYS A 585 -1.84 -30.79 11.21
CA CYS A 585 -2.55 -29.60 10.73
C CYS A 585 -3.77 -29.29 11.58
N ILE A 586 -4.61 -30.30 11.87
CA ILE A 586 -5.80 -30.17 12.73
C ILE A 586 -5.42 -29.69 14.13
N HIS A 587 -4.44 -30.34 14.76
CA HIS A 587 -3.97 -29.95 16.08
C HIS A 587 -3.45 -28.50 16.12
N HIS A 588 -2.81 -28.05 15.04
CA HIS A 588 -2.24 -26.71 14.96
C HIS A 588 -3.30 -25.60 14.86
N PHE A 589 -4.37 -25.78 14.07
CA PHE A 589 -5.40 -24.75 13.93
C PHE A 589 -6.52 -24.84 14.98
N SER A 590 -6.76 -26.01 15.58
CA SER A 590 -7.84 -26.25 16.56
C SER A 590 -7.93 -25.18 17.67
N PRO A 591 -6.82 -24.79 18.35
CA PRO A 591 -6.86 -23.77 19.39
C PRO A 591 -7.28 -22.37 18.91
N HIS A 592 -7.23 -22.13 17.60
CA HIS A 592 -7.42 -20.83 16.97
C HIS A 592 -8.72 -20.73 16.16
N ILE A 593 -9.61 -21.72 16.22
CA ILE A 593 -10.89 -21.77 15.46
C ILE A 593 -11.68 -20.46 15.55
N SER A 594 -11.77 -19.86 16.74
CA SER A 594 -12.51 -18.60 16.97
C SER A 594 -11.87 -17.37 16.31
N SER A 595 -10.58 -17.45 15.98
CA SER A 595 -9.79 -16.36 15.39
C SER A 595 -9.84 -16.34 13.86
N PHE A 596 -10.35 -17.40 13.22
CA PHE A 596 -10.55 -17.40 11.76
C PHE A 596 -11.67 -16.44 11.34
N ASP A 597 -11.51 -15.86 10.15
CA ASP A 597 -12.65 -15.27 9.45
C ASP A 597 -13.68 -16.38 9.12
N PRO A 598 -14.99 -16.10 9.24
CA PRO A 598 -16.02 -17.12 9.07
C PRO A 598 -15.92 -17.89 7.74
N HIS A 599 -15.76 -17.18 6.62
CA HIS A 599 -15.60 -17.82 5.31
C HIS A 599 -14.40 -18.78 5.21
N LEU A 600 -13.24 -18.42 5.79
CA LEU A 600 -12.05 -19.28 5.75
C LEU A 600 -12.27 -20.55 6.57
N LEU A 601 -12.99 -20.46 7.69
CA LEU A 601 -13.31 -21.62 8.52
C LEU A 601 -14.27 -22.58 7.80
N VAL A 602 -15.27 -22.06 7.06
CA VAL A 602 -16.14 -22.88 6.21
C VAL A 602 -15.35 -23.56 5.10
N LEU A 603 -14.47 -22.82 4.41
CA LEU A 603 -13.63 -23.38 3.36
C LEU A 603 -12.66 -24.45 3.89
N LEU A 604 -12.09 -24.25 5.08
CA LEU A 604 -11.26 -25.24 5.76
C LEU A 604 -12.05 -26.51 6.11
N ALA A 605 -13.26 -26.36 6.66
CA ALA A 605 -14.14 -27.50 6.94
C ALA A 605 -14.51 -28.26 5.67
N TYR A 606 -14.80 -27.55 4.57
CA TYR A 606 -15.04 -28.16 3.28
C TYR A 606 -13.81 -28.94 2.76
N SER A 607 -12.63 -28.34 2.79
CA SER A 607 -11.39 -29.00 2.37
C SER A 607 -11.11 -30.27 3.17
N LEU A 608 -11.32 -30.24 4.49
CA LEU A 608 -11.13 -31.43 5.34
C LEU A 608 -12.19 -32.51 5.08
N ALA A 609 -13.44 -32.13 4.82
CA ALA A 609 -14.47 -33.07 4.44
C ALA A 609 -14.16 -33.77 3.10
N LEU A 610 -13.50 -33.10 2.16
CA LEU A 610 -13.02 -33.73 0.92
C LEU A 610 -11.92 -34.77 1.16
N ALA A 611 -11.15 -34.63 2.24
CA ALA A 611 -10.15 -35.61 2.66
C ALA A 611 -10.68 -36.58 3.73
N ASP A 612 -12.01 -36.74 3.82
CA ASP A 612 -12.69 -37.60 4.80
C ASP A 612 -12.28 -37.35 6.28
N CYS A 613 -11.85 -36.12 6.59
CA CYS A 613 -11.43 -35.68 7.91
C CYS A 613 -12.52 -34.80 8.57
N PHE A 614 -13.00 -35.21 9.75
CA PHE A 614 -14.13 -34.54 10.42
C PHE A 614 -13.79 -34.13 11.87
N PRO A 615 -12.99 -33.07 12.09
CA PRO A 615 -12.67 -32.62 13.45
C PRO A 615 -13.91 -32.11 14.19
N GLU A 616 -14.23 -32.69 15.36
CA GLU A 616 -15.44 -32.36 16.12
C GLU A 616 -15.48 -30.87 16.52
N GLU A 617 -14.36 -30.32 16.99
CA GLU A 617 -14.26 -28.91 17.41
C GLU A 617 -14.57 -27.95 16.26
N LEU A 618 -14.10 -28.27 15.04
CA LEU A 618 -14.36 -27.47 13.85
C LEU A 618 -15.85 -27.51 13.48
N ILE A 619 -16.44 -28.70 13.46
CA ILE A 619 -17.87 -28.89 13.14
C ILE A 619 -18.74 -28.13 14.15
N ARG A 620 -18.44 -28.25 15.45
CA ARG A 620 -19.15 -27.52 16.50
C ARG A 620 -18.95 -26.01 16.38
N GLY A 621 -17.77 -25.57 15.95
CA GLY A 621 -17.45 -24.18 15.70
C GLY A 621 -18.29 -23.57 14.57
N ILE A 622 -18.40 -24.24 13.42
CA ILE A 622 -19.12 -23.71 12.26
C ILE A 622 -20.66 -23.73 12.42
N PHE A 623 -21.20 -24.60 13.27
CA PHE A 623 -22.63 -24.66 13.56
C PHE A 623 -23.02 -23.86 14.82
N ASN A 624 -22.08 -23.10 15.40
CA ASN A 624 -22.37 -22.21 16.51
C ASN A 624 -23.20 -20.99 16.06
N VAL A 625 -24.19 -20.58 16.85
CA VAL A 625 -25.09 -19.44 16.53
C VAL A 625 -24.32 -18.13 16.34
N ASP A 626 -23.32 -17.86 17.17
CA ASP A 626 -22.51 -16.64 17.05
C ASP A 626 -21.65 -16.67 15.78
N PHE A 627 -21.17 -17.85 15.39
CA PHE A 627 -20.45 -18.04 14.14
C PHE A 627 -21.38 -17.80 12.94
N LEU A 628 -22.58 -18.39 12.94
CA LEU A 628 -23.55 -18.22 11.86
C LEU A 628 -23.96 -16.76 11.70
N ALA A 629 -24.19 -16.04 12.80
CA ALA A 629 -24.48 -14.61 12.76
C ALA A 629 -23.31 -13.79 12.16
N ARG A 630 -22.05 -14.14 12.48
CA ARG A 630 -20.86 -13.51 11.86
C ARG A 630 -20.75 -13.85 10.38
N LEU A 631 -21.05 -15.09 10.00
CA LEU A 631 -21.04 -15.55 8.60
C LEU A 631 -22.10 -14.83 7.78
N ASP A 632 -23.33 -14.68 8.30
CA ASP A 632 -24.42 -13.95 7.64
C ASP A 632 -24.03 -12.49 7.39
N CYS A 633 -23.49 -11.80 8.42
CA CYS A 633 -22.96 -10.45 8.27
C CYS A 633 -21.86 -10.37 7.20
N GLN A 634 -21.00 -11.40 7.13
CA GLN A 634 -19.94 -11.45 6.14
C GLN A 634 -20.51 -11.64 4.74
N LEU A 635 -21.45 -12.57 4.53
CA LEU A 635 -22.05 -12.86 3.23
C LEU A 635 -22.82 -11.65 2.67
N GLU A 636 -23.55 -10.92 3.50
CA GLU A 636 -24.19 -9.65 3.12
C GLU A 636 -23.18 -8.60 2.61
N SER A 637 -21.96 -8.62 3.15
CA SER A 637 -20.87 -7.72 2.73
C SER A 637 -20.02 -8.26 1.56
N ALA A 638 -20.02 -9.58 1.33
CA ALA A 638 -19.08 -10.28 0.46
C ALA A 638 -19.69 -10.83 -0.83
N LEU A 639 -21.03 -10.92 -0.93
CA LEU A 639 -21.77 -11.14 -2.19
C LEU A 639 -21.41 -10.12 -3.29
N MET A 640 -20.62 -9.09 -2.97
CA MET A 640 -20.18 -8.02 -3.85
C MET A 640 -18.69 -8.06 -4.24
N SER A 641 -17.84 -8.94 -3.66
CA SER A 641 -16.38 -8.92 -3.88
C SER A 641 -15.75 -10.23 -4.37
N PHE A 642 -16.48 -11.35 -4.38
CA PHE A 642 -15.95 -12.67 -4.80
C PHE A 642 -15.99 -12.94 -6.31
N GLN A 643 -16.27 -11.93 -7.16
CA GLN A 643 -16.27 -12.08 -8.63
C GLN A 643 -14.92 -11.74 -9.31
N LYS A 644 -13.77 -11.93 -8.65
CA LYS A 644 -12.45 -11.78 -9.30
C LYS A 644 -11.65 -13.07 -9.30
#